data_AF-Q1D078-F1
#
_entry.id   AF-Q1D078-F1
#
_cell.length_a   1.000
_cell.length_b   1.000
_cell.length_c   1.000
_cell.angle_alpha   90.00
_cell.angle_beta   90.00
_cell.angle_gamma   90.00
#
_symmetry.space_group_name_H-M   'P 1'
#
loop_
_entity.id
_entity.type
_entity.pdbx_description
1 polymer ?
#
loop_
_entity_poly.entity_id
_entity_poly.type
_entity_poly.pdbx_seq_one_letter_code
_entity_poly.pdbx_strand_id
1 'polypeptide(L)'
;MNQMPRFLRRITAVAVLLGAWALVGSNRAPLPLTMGAAEAGQGSWDGSLPTVKGEKAPHDLNSLRVLTKVILYVKENYVDPKRVKPKEMMIASLEYVEKSVPDVLVDGNAETGKLNVNVNGKQREFDIAHVDSLWKMSFALKDVFDFLSKNMRPIEDTRDVEYAAVNGMLSTLDPHSVLLRPELYREMKLSTKGEFGGLGFVIQMREGNLTVVKVIPKTPAHRSGIQKDDRIKKIGEESTVNMDLNEAVSKLRGPVDSRITITVERDGWDKPRIMTLSRAMISIESVQHKMLSNNVGYIRLKNFQGNTTRDLEAALTQLRKQADAKGGFKGLVLDMRGNPGGLLEQAIQVSDTFLSSGTIVATVGLSDKLREEKRARATDGEDSYPIAVLVNAGSASASEIVAGALKNLDRATIIGRQTFGKGSVQVLYDFPDDSALKLTIAKYLTPGDVSIQEVGIVPDIQLVPTRATDERVDVFAPRRSMGEADLDQHFGNPDSSTVAKKREDVLNREKPLESLKYLKVDEKQAQATAKKEEGKAPPKTAANAKKHGDKDPLLDVDVAGMGEDLDDQLDAEAQEEIKEDFEVQFARDFVLRAPATTRKEQLKQGKAFIDQKRAEEESRINAAIAALGVDWSAGPTPKNVQMAVSLTPGPDAKILAGEVMEMALTAENRGTEPLKRVRAWTESDNAFLDRREFLFGALAPGEKKTWKVKVRLPKDLTSRRDDVTVRFFDDHGALPETRVAELNFVELPRPAFAFNWQVIDDCATCNGDGTVQRGETVSVLLDVTNAGTGTALDSFTQIKNGGDANIFIEKGRFKLGELKPGETKTARFQLEVKKGFKGNTFPLKLAIIDEPLEEFVMEKLELPVTDAAIATMEPKKGLIRVGDKVDLYGAPAQGARAVAKLSGTTVLPAEAVTKGYYRVELEKDRFAFVRSQDAKELKTGKATTPKATLVTNHRPPDIRLDVDPAAGGMVANGDKFTLSGVVTDPHGLLDVYVLVNDQKVYFKGVDPKGAEPNTLKFSTEFALKEGNNNVLVVAREDNDFASRRTLVIRRRPAEVAQKMASPAGSPANKPQ
;
A
#
# COMPACT_ATOMS: atom_id res chain seq x y z
N MET A 1 8.49 6.61 -1.44
CA MET A 1 8.06 5.24 -1.05
C MET A 1 8.43 4.84 0.38
N ASN A 2 9.67 5.05 0.84
CA ASN A 2 10.08 4.57 2.17
C ASN A 2 9.53 5.35 3.41
N GLN A 3 8.77 6.42 3.20
CA GLN A 3 8.07 7.16 4.27
C GLN A 3 6.57 6.83 4.39
N MET A 4 6.03 5.91 3.56
CA MET A 4 4.65 5.46 3.71
C MET A 4 4.53 4.36 4.79
N PRO A 5 3.50 4.43 5.66
CA PRO A 5 3.24 3.43 6.69
C PRO A 5 3.00 2.02 6.11
N ARG A 6 3.32 1.01 6.92
CA ARG A 6 3.39 -0.40 6.51
C ARG A 6 2.08 -1.00 6.00
N PHE A 7 0.95 -0.48 6.43
CA PHE A 7 -0.35 -0.91 5.91
C PHE A 7 -0.64 -0.34 4.52
N LEU A 8 -0.25 0.91 4.21
CA LEU A 8 -0.24 1.38 2.82
C LEU A 8 0.69 0.51 1.99
N ARG A 9 1.89 0.17 2.47
CA ARG A 9 2.78 -0.77 1.77
C ARG A 9 2.23 -2.18 1.67
N ARG A 10 1.46 -2.71 2.63
CA ARG A 10 0.81 -4.02 2.53
C ARG A 10 -0.36 -4.00 1.56
N ILE A 11 -1.18 -2.94 1.53
CA ILE A 11 -2.17 -2.76 0.46
C ILE A 11 -1.45 -2.67 -0.89
N THR A 12 -0.36 -1.90 -0.98
CA THR A 12 0.42 -1.74 -2.21
C THR A 12 1.17 -3.01 -2.60
N ALA A 13 1.78 -3.75 -1.69
CA ALA A 13 2.54 -4.97 -1.93
C ALA A 13 1.60 -6.16 -2.15
N VAL A 14 0.45 -6.23 -1.50
CA VAL A 14 -0.58 -7.23 -1.80
C VAL A 14 -1.32 -6.87 -3.09
N ALA A 15 -1.54 -5.59 -3.42
CA ALA A 15 -2.06 -5.16 -4.72
C ALA A 15 -1.03 -5.29 -5.85
N VAL A 16 0.27 -5.18 -5.56
CA VAL A 16 1.37 -5.50 -6.47
C VAL A 16 1.53 -7.02 -6.58
N LEU A 17 1.46 -7.81 -5.52
CA LEU A 17 1.57 -9.27 -5.58
C LEU A 17 0.30 -9.94 -6.16
N LEU A 18 -0.87 -9.31 -6.03
CA LEU A 18 -2.13 -9.78 -6.64
C LEU A 18 -2.44 -9.12 -7.99
N GLY A 19 -1.84 -7.96 -8.30
CA GLY A 19 -2.13 -7.14 -9.48
C GLY A 19 -0.91 -6.54 -10.19
N ALA A 20 0.29 -7.11 -10.05
CA ALA A 20 1.56 -6.62 -10.65
C ALA A 20 1.56 -6.46 -12.17
N TRP A 21 0.54 -6.95 -12.87
CA TRP A 21 0.39 -6.72 -14.30
C TRP A 21 -0.32 -5.39 -14.63
N ALA A 22 -0.88 -4.70 -13.62
CA ALA A 22 -1.55 -3.42 -13.81
C ALA A 22 -0.87 -2.23 -13.10
N LEU A 23 0.11 -2.40 -12.20
CA LEU A 23 0.49 -1.32 -11.26
C LEU A 23 1.97 -0.90 -11.26
N VAL A 24 2.72 -1.17 -12.31
CA VAL A 24 4.02 -0.50 -12.51
C VAL A 24 3.73 0.96 -12.89
N GLY A 25 3.66 1.87 -11.91
CA GLY A 25 3.74 3.31 -12.19
C GLY A 25 2.96 4.31 -11.33
N SER A 26 2.13 3.92 -10.34
CA SER A 26 1.46 4.96 -9.52
C SER A 26 1.18 4.54 -8.07
N ASN A 27 2.19 4.73 -7.21
CA ASN A 27 2.02 4.68 -5.76
C ASN A 27 1.74 6.09 -5.21
N ARG A 28 0.49 6.52 -5.23
CA ARG A 28 0.01 7.66 -4.43
C ARG A 28 -1.06 7.19 -3.45
N ALA A 29 -1.11 7.83 -2.28
CA ALA A 29 -2.06 7.56 -1.19
C ALA A 29 -3.51 7.45 -1.71
N PRO A 30 -4.44 6.75 -1.00
CA PRO A 30 -5.85 6.71 -1.40
C PRO A 30 -6.35 8.15 -1.58
N LEU A 31 -6.61 8.52 -2.84
CA LEU A 31 -7.03 9.88 -3.18
C LEU A 31 -8.46 10.08 -2.67
N PRO A 32 -8.72 11.05 -1.77
CA PRO A 32 -10.09 11.40 -1.40
C PRO A 32 -10.89 11.78 -2.64
N LEU A 33 -12.06 11.17 -2.81
CA LEU A 33 -12.90 11.31 -4.01
C LEU A 33 -13.92 12.43 -3.78
N THR A 34 -13.64 13.66 -4.23
CA THR A 34 -14.67 14.70 -4.31
C THR A 34 -14.98 15.05 -5.73
N MET A 35 -16.24 14.87 -6.09
CA MET A 35 -16.74 15.10 -7.44
C MET A 35 -17.81 16.18 -7.42
N GLY A 36 -17.63 17.20 -8.25
CA GLY A 36 -18.67 18.17 -8.60
C GLY A 36 -19.55 17.62 -9.72
N ALA A 37 -20.85 17.92 -9.65
CA ALA A 37 -21.76 17.63 -10.75
C ALA A 37 -21.61 18.72 -11.82
N ALA A 38 -21.01 18.39 -12.96
CA ALA A 38 -21.13 19.18 -14.18
C ALA A 38 -21.86 18.31 -15.21
N GLU A 39 -22.98 18.80 -15.74
CA GLU A 39 -23.70 18.16 -16.84
C GLU A 39 -22.82 18.18 -18.09
N ALA A 40 -22.19 17.05 -18.41
CA ALA A 40 -21.57 16.81 -19.71
C ALA A 40 -22.02 15.45 -20.24
N GLY A 41 -23.03 15.48 -21.12
CA GLY A 41 -23.46 14.38 -21.99
C GLY A 41 -24.42 13.36 -21.36
N GLN A 42 -25.71 13.48 -21.65
CA GLN A 42 -26.68 12.38 -21.48
C GLN A 42 -26.33 11.22 -22.42
N GLY A 43 -25.50 10.29 -21.95
CA GLY A 43 -25.48 8.92 -22.46
C GLY A 43 -26.45 8.08 -21.63
N SER A 44 -27.62 7.75 -22.17
CA SER A 44 -28.56 6.84 -21.49
C SER A 44 -27.89 5.47 -21.32
N TRP A 45 -27.61 5.09 -20.09
CA TRP A 45 -27.06 3.78 -19.74
C TRP A 45 -28.20 2.83 -19.39
N ASP A 46 -28.28 1.68 -20.07
CA ASP A 46 -29.39 0.73 -20.01
C ASP A 46 -29.25 -0.36 -18.94
N GLY A 47 -28.29 -0.22 -18.01
CA GLY A 47 -28.06 -1.19 -16.95
C GLY A 47 -27.40 -2.49 -17.41
N SER A 48 -26.93 -2.58 -18.66
CA SER A 48 -26.10 -3.70 -19.11
C SER A 48 -24.63 -3.46 -18.73
N LEU A 49 -24.05 -4.39 -17.97
CA LEU A 49 -22.59 -4.54 -17.94
C LEU A 49 -22.19 -5.08 -19.32
N PRO A 50 -21.18 -4.51 -20.00
CA PRO A 50 -20.67 -5.10 -21.23
C PRO A 50 -20.21 -6.52 -20.88
N THR A 51 -20.82 -7.51 -21.55
CA THR A 51 -20.19 -8.81 -21.71
C THR A 51 -18.78 -8.56 -22.22
N VAL A 52 -17.76 -9.15 -21.58
CA VAL A 52 -16.39 -9.19 -22.14
C VAL A 52 -16.51 -9.87 -23.50
N LYS A 53 -16.63 -9.07 -24.56
CA LYS A 53 -16.84 -9.51 -25.93
C LYS A 53 -15.63 -9.05 -26.73
N GLY A 54 -14.90 -10.03 -27.25
CA GLY A 54 -13.94 -9.88 -28.34
C GLY A 54 -12.60 -9.28 -27.93
N GLU A 55 -11.55 -9.70 -28.64
CA GLU A 55 -10.22 -9.09 -28.59
C GLU A 55 -10.34 -7.57 -28.63
N LYS A 56 -9.69 -6.88 -27.67
CA LYS A 56 -9.66 -5.41 -27.66
C LYS A 56 -9.13 -4.93 -29.02
N ALA A 57 -9.83 -4.01 -29.67
CA ALA A 57 -9.41 -3.48 -30.96
C ALA A 57 -7.93 -3.01 -30.93
N PRO A 58 -7.15 -3.19 -32.00
CA PRO A 58 -5.76 -2.77 -32.05
C PRO A 58 -5.61 -1.29 -31.71
N HIS A 59 -4.73 -0.96 -30.77
CA HIS A 59 -4.49 0.41 -30.35
C HIS A 59 -3.35 1.04 -31.18
N ASP A 60 -3.66 2.14 -31.86
CA ASP A 60 -2.67 2.95 -32.57
C ASP A 60 -2.08 4.01 -31.64
N LEU A 61 -0.90 3.71 -31.10
CA LEU A 61 -0.17 4.58 -30.17
C LEU A 61 0.18 5.95 -30.79
N ASN A 62 0.33 6.03 -32.12
CA ASN A 62 0.67 7.28 -32.79
C ASN A 62 -0.52 8.25 -32.85
N SER A 63 -1.74 7.75 -32.69
CA SER A 63 -2.95 8.56 -32.76
C SER A 63 -3.15 9.46 -31.53
N LEU A 64 -2.63 9.06 -30.37
CA LEU A 64 -2.71 9.76 -29.08
C LEU A 64 -4.12 10.32 -28.81
N ARG A 65 -5.15 9.47 -29.01
CA ARG A 65 -6.56 9.86 -28.99
C ARG A 65 -7.02 10.34 -27.62
N VAL A 66 -6.59 9.65 -26.57
CA VAL A 66 -6.95 9.99 -25.18
C VAL A 66 -6.21 11.25 -24.77
N LEU A 67 -4.90 11.32 -25.02
CA LEU A 67 -4.08 12.49 -24.73
C LEU A 67 -4.61 13.75 -25.40
N THR A 68 -5.00 13.68 -26.67
CA THR A 68 -5.53 14.83 -27.42
C THR A 68 -6.81 15.38 -26.77
N LYS A 69 -7.71 14.50 -26.32
CA LYS A 69 -8.92 14.91 -25.59
C LYS A 69 -8.62 15.47 -24.21
N VAL A 70 -7.70 14.85 -23.47
CA VAL A 70 -7.30 15.35 -22.14
C VAL A 70 -6.68 16.74 -22.24
N ILE A 71 -5.83 17.00 -23.24
CA ILE A 71 -5.29 18.33 -23.53
C ILE A 71 -6.41 19.37 -23.69
N LEU A 72 -7.48 19.03 -24.41
CA LEU A 72 -8.64 19.92 -24.59
C LEU A 72 -9.30 20.22 -23.24
N TYR A 73 -9.61 19.19 -22.45
CA TYR A 73 -10.25 19.38 -21.14
C TYR A 73 -9.38 20.18 -20.18
N VAL A 74 -8.07 19.91 -20.13
CA VAL A 74 -7.11 20.68 -19.29
C VAL A 74 -7.10 22.14 -19.70
N LYS A 75 -7.02 22.42 -21.01
CA LYS A 75 -7.00 23.80 -21.53
C LYS A 75 -8.25 24.59 -21.14
N GLU A 76 -9.41 23.94 -21.22
CA GLU A 76 -10.71 24.60 -21.07
C GLU A 76 -11.18 24.67 -19.61
N ASN A 77 -10.84 23.67 -18.78
CA ASN A 77 -11.51 23.47 -17.50
C ASN A 77 -10.57 23.42 -16.30
N TYR A 78 -9.25 23.29 -16.49
CA TYR A 78 -8.34 23.17 -15.34
C TYR A 78 -8.34 24.43 -14.46
N VAL A 79 -8.40 24.23 -13.15
CA VAL A 79 -8.63 25.30 -12.16
C VAL A 79 -7.60 26.43 -12.20
N ASP A 80 -6.34 26.10 -12.47
CA ASP A 80 -5.21 27.04 -12.48
C ASP A 80 -4.41 26.98 -13.80
N PRO A 81 -4.79 27.80 -14.80
CA PRO A 81 -4.09 27.88 -16.09
C PRO A 81 -2.60 28.23 -15.98
N LYS A 82 -2.13 28.86 -14.89
CA LYS A 82 -0.70 29.23 -14.73
C LYS A 82 0.20 28.00 -14.53
N ARG A 83 -0.37 26.88 -14.06
CA ARG A 83 0.33 25.59 -13.91
C ARG A 83 0.38 24.78 -15.19
N VAL A 84 -0.36 25.18 -16.22
CA VAL A 84 -0.32 24.55 -17.53
C VAL A 84 0.95 25.01 -18.24
N LYS A 85 2.01 24.21 -18.13
CA LYS A 85 3.33 24.48 -18.69
C LYS A 85 3.71 23.41 -19.70
N PRO A 86 3.45 23.64 -21.00
CA PRO A 86 3.53 22.60 -22.03
C PRO A 86 4.87 21.85 -22.10
N LYS A 87 6.02 22.53 -21.93
CA LYS A 87 7.34 21.86 -21.94
C LYS A 87 7.53 20.91 -20.76
N GLU A 88 7.24 21.40 -19.55
CA GLU A 88 7.35 20.60 -18.31
C GLU A 88 6.37 19.41 -18.36
N MET A 89 5.14 19.65 -18.84
CA MET A 89 4.12 18.63 -19.07
C MET A 89 4.56 17.57 -20.08
N MET A 90 5.21 17.97 -21.18
CA MET A 90 5.74 17.06 -22.19
C MET A 90 6.85 16.16 -21.62
N ILE A 91 7.78 16.75 -20.86
CA ILE A 91 8.86 15.99 -20.22
C ILE A 91 8.29 15.01 -19.21
N ALA A 92 7.41 15.47 -18.29
CA ALA A 92 6.79 14.61 -17.29
C ALA A 92 5.95 13.47 -17.90
N SER A 93 5.27 13.73 -19.02
CA SER A 93 4.59 12.71 -19.82
C SER A 93 5.56 11.60 -20.24
N LEU A 94 6.72 11.94 -20.76
CA LEU A 94 7.70 10.97 -21.25
C LEU A 94 8.47 10.28 -20.11
N GLU A 95 8.77 10.99 -19.02
CA GLU A 95 9.36 10.38 -17.81
C GLU A 95 8.43 9.32 -17.20
N TYR A 96 7.11 9.52 -17.22
CA TYR A 96 6.16 8.49 -16.80
C TYR A 96 6.12 7.28 -17.74
N VAL A 97 6.28 7.53 -19.06
CA VAL A 97 6.45 6.45 -20.03
C VAL A 97 7.73 5.67 -19.76
N GLU A 98 8.85 6.34 -19.49
CA GLU A 98 10.12 5.72 -19.09
C GLU A 98 9.99 4.83 -17.84
N LYS A 99 9.19 5.26 -16.85
CA LYS A 99 8.90 4.44 -15.65
C LYS A 99 8.11 3.18 -15.97
N SER A 100 7.25 3.24 -16.99
CA SER A 100 6.31 2.16 -17.35
C SER A 100 6.87 1.23 -18.44
N VAL A 101 7.76 1.75 -19.29
CA VAL A 101 8.36 1.05 -20.44
C VAL A 101 9.87 0.95 -20.21
N PRO A 102 10.39 -0.24 -19.89
CA PRO A 102 11.81 -0.45 -19.62
C PRO A 102 12.74 0.06 -20.73
N ASP A 103 12.35 -0.10 -22.00
CA ASP A 103 13.11 0.23 -23.20
C ASP A 103 13.40 1.73 -23.35
N VAL A 104 12.62 2.57 -22.69
CA VAL A 104 12.60 4.02 -22.88
C VAL A 104 13.40 4.70 -21.78
N LEU A 105 14.35 5.55 -22.14
CA LEU A 105 15.06 6.46 -21.24
C LEU A 105 14.90 7.88 -21.75
N VAL A 106 14.58 8.80 -20.84
CA VAL A 106 14.23 10.18 -21.17
C VAL A 106 15.11 11.13 -20.37
N ASP A 107 15.78 12.03 -21.08
CA ASP A 107 16.53 13.13 -20.48
C ASP A 107 16.06 14.44 -21.09
N GLY A 108 15.20 15.14 -20.37
CA GLY A 108 14.54 16.37 -20.81
C GLY A 108 14.93 17.56 -19.95
N ASN A 109 15.21 18.69 -20.59
CA ASN A 109 15.44 19.96 -19.90
C ASN A 109 14.56 21.06 -20.51
N ALA A 110 13.58 21.52 -19.71
CA ALA A 110 12.61 22.53 -20.12
C ALA A 110 13.25 23.90 -20.41
N GLU A 111 14.35 24.24 -19.74
CA GLU A 111 15.06 25.52 -19.89
C GLU A 111 15.85 25.57 -21.19
N THR A 112 16.60 24.51 -21.50
CA THR A 112 17.36 24.42 -22.76
C THR A 112 16.46 24.09 -23.95
N GLY A 113 15.27 23.56 -23.71
CA GLY A 113 14.36 23.11 -24.75
C GLY A 113 14.85 21.85 -25.47
N LYS A 114 15.71 21.05 -24.84
CA LYS A 114 16.24 19.81 -25.40
C LYS A 114 15.62 18.59 -24.72
N LEU A 115 15.31 17.58 -25.52
CA LEU A 115 14.76 16.31 -25.07
C LEU A 115 15.49 15.15 -25.77
N ASN A 116 16.31 14.43 -25.02
CA ASN A 116 16.97 13.22 -25.49
C ASN A 116 16.12 12.00 -25.14
N VAL A 117 15.76 11.23 -26.15
CA VAL A 117 15.00 9.98 -25.96
C VAL A 117 15.85 8.83 -26.49
N ASN A 118 16.11 7.85 -25.62
CA ASN A 118 16.73 6.59 -25.98
C ASN A 118 15.66 5.49 -25.91
N VAL A 119 15.46 4.77 -27.01
CA VAL A 119 14.56 3.62 -27.07
C VAL A 119 15.36 2.42 -27.55
N ASN A 120 15.58 1.46 -26.65
CA ASN A 120 16.30 0.23 -26.96
C ASN A 120 17.67 0.45 -27.64
N GLY A 121 18.42 1.44 -27.17
CA GLY A 121 19.75 1.80 -27.70
C GLY A 121 19.73 2.74 -28.91
N LYS A 122 18.56 3.05 -29.48
CA LYS A 122 18.40 4.08 -30.52
C LYS A 122 18.13 5.42 -29.85
N GLN A 123 18.99 6.40 -30.10
CA GLN A 123 18.88 7.74 -29.52
C GLN A 123 18.45 8.76 -30.56
N ARG A 124 17.57 9.67 -30.16
CA ARG A 124 17.19 10.85 -30.94
C ARG A 124 17.02 12.06 -30.01
N GLU A 125 17.66 13.17 -30.36
CA GLU A 125 17.42 14.48 -29.72
C GLU A 125 16.23 15.15 -30.42
N PHE A 126 15.29 15.65 -29.63
CA PHE A 126 14.14 16.44 -30.07
C PHE A 126 14.29 17.87 -29.54
N ASP A 127 14.15 18.84 -30.43
CA ASP A 127 14.04 20.25 -30.05
C ASP A 127 12.59 20.54 -29.63
N ILE A 128 12.39 20.90 -28.36
CA ILE A 128 11.11 21.28 -27.77
C ILE A 128 11.07 22.76 -27.35
N ALA A 129 12.06 23.57 -27.76
CA ALA A 129 12.10 24.99 -27.44
C ALA A 129 10.84 25.74 -27.93
N HIS A 130 10.28 25.28 -29.05
CA HIS A 130 9.08 25.82 -29.70
C HIS A 130 7.75 25.38 -29.05
N VAL A 131 7.77 24.47 -28.07
CA VAL A 131 6.56 23.94 -27.40
C VAL A 131 6.06 24.93 -26.35
N ASP A 132 5.36 25.97 -26.80
CA ASP A 132 4.80 27.05 -25.96
C ASP A 132 3.29 26.90 -25.67
N SER A 133 2.64 25.88 -26.23
CA SER A 133 1.21 25.63 -26.09
C SER A 133 0.92 24.14 -26.09
N LEU A 134 -0.19 23.74 -25.45
CA LEU A 134 -0.62 22.33 -25.40
C LEU A 134 -0.86 21.73 -26.80
N TRP A 135 -1.24 22.56 -27.77
CA TRP A 135 -1.42 22.12 -29.15
C TRP A 135 -0.10 21.77 -29.83
N LYS A 136 0.94 22.62 -29.69
CA LYS A 136 2.28 22.31 -30.18
C LYS A 136 2.89 21.11 -29.46
N MET A 137 2.61 20.97 -28.15
CA MET A 137 3.00 19.78 -27.38
C MET A 137 2.39 18.50 -27.96
N SER A 138 1.11 18.50 -28.32
CA SER A 138 0.45 17.35 -28.94
C SER A 138 1.16 16.92 -30.24
N PHE A 139 1.57 17.85 -31.10
CA PHE A 139 2.31 17.52 -32.31
C PHE A 139 3.72 17.00 -32.03
N ALA A 140 4.45 17.63 -31.11
CA ALA A 140 5.79 17.18 -30.75
C ALA A 140 5.76 15.78 -30.12
N LEU A 141 4.77 15.49 -29.28
CA LEU A 141 4.56 14.16 -28.72
C LEU A 141 4.24 13.13 -29.81
N LYS A 142 3.48 13.45 -30.86
CA LYS A 142 3.25 12.49 -31.97
C LYS A 142 4.54 12.06 -32.65
N ASP A 143 5.50 12.96 -32.89
CA ASP A 143 6.81 12.60 -33.46
C ASP A 143 7.64 11.73 -32.50
N VAL A 144 7.62 12.07 -31.20
CA VAL A 144 8.27 11.25 -30.18
C VAL A 144 7.64 9.86 -30.11
N PHE A 145 6.30 9.75 -30.06
CA PHE A 145 5.60 8.48 -29.97
C PHE A 145 5.74 7.61 -31.23
N ASP A 146 5.87 8.21 -32.42
CA ASP A 146 6.25 7.47 -33.63
C ASP A 146 7.67 6.88 -33.51
N PHE A 147 8.61 7.62 -32.93
CA PHE A 147 9.94 7.10 -32.62
C PHE A 147 9.89 5.97 -31.57
N LEU A 148 9.08 6.09 -30.52
CA LEU A 148 8.85 5.04 -29.54
C LEU A 148 8.28 3.78 -30.21
N SER A 149 7.18 3.93 -30.94
CA SER A 149 6.48 2.80 -31.59
C SER A 149 7.36 2.03 -32.58
N LYS A 150 8.34 2.69 -33.22
CA LYS A 150 9.26 2.06 -34.17
C LYS A 150 10.43 1.30 -33.51
N ASN A 151 10.82 1.67 -32.29
CA ASN A 151 12.06 1.20 -31.67
C ASN A 151 11.85 0.40 -30.37
N MET A 152 10.67 0.50 -29.74
CA MET A 152 10.31 -0.31 -28.59
C MET A 152 10.09 -1.76 -28.99
N ARG A 153 10.35 -2.69 -28.08
CA ARG A 153 9.91 -4.08 -28.23
C ARG A 153 8.37 -4.15 -28.22
N PRO A 154 7.79 -5.17 -28.90
CA PRO A 154 6.35 -5.40 -28.83
C PRO A 154 5.88 -5.55 -27.38
N ILE A 155 4.79 -4.86 -27.06
CA ILE A 155 4.09 -4.97 -25.78
C ILE A 155 2.65 -5.43 -26.03
N GLU A 156 2.04 -6.07 -25.04
CA GLU A 156 0.69 -6.66 -25.20
C GLU A 156 -0.38 -5.59 -25.50
N ASP A 157 -0.33 -4.44 -24.82
CA ASP A 157 -1.29 -3.34 -25.00
C ASP A 157 -0.59 -1.97 -24.97
N THR A 158 -0.53 -1.31 -26.13
CA THR A 158 0.12 0.01 -26.23
C THR A 158 -0.71 1.14 -25.60
N ARG A 159 -1.98 0.91 -25.23
CA ARG A 159 -2.80 1.90 -24.48
C ARG A 159 -2.16 2.30 -23.17
N ASP A 160 -1.54 1.35 -22.48
CA ASP A 160 -0.93 1.62 -21.17
C ASP A 160 0.21 2.63 -21.28
N VAL A 161 0.88 2.69 -22.44
CA VAL A 161 1.91 3.70 -22.72
C VAL A 161 1.29 5.10 -22.86
N GLU A 162 0.16 5.21 -23.59
CA GLU A 162 -0.56 6.48 -23.70
C GLU A 162 -1.12 6.92 -22.33
N TYR A 163 -1.71 6.01 -21.56
CA TYR A 163 -2.22 6.30 -20.22
C TYR A 163 -1.11 6.75 -19.27
N ALA A 164 0.06 6.12 -19.31
CA ALA A 164 1.22 6.56 -18.54
C ALA A 164 1.62 7.99 -18.91
N ALA A 165 1.71 8.30 -20.21
CA ALA A 165 2.01 9.65 -20.68
C ALA A 165 0.98 10.70 -20.21
N VAL A 166 -0.31 10.41 -20.38
CA VAL A 166 -1.39 11.28 -19.90
C VAL A 166 -1.24 11.55 -18.40
N ASN A 167 -0.99 10.51 -17.59
CA ASN A 167 -0.84 10.67 -16.15
C ASN A 167 0.44 11.41 -15.77
N GLY A 168 1.54 11.25 -16.51
CA GLY A 168 2.74 12.07 -16.35
C GLY A 168 2.46 13.54 -16.60
N MET A 169 1.77 13.85 -17.69
CA MET A 169 1.31 15.19 -18.03
C MET A 169 0.41 15.79 -16.93
N LEU A 170 -0.57 15.04 -16.44
CA LEU A 170 -1.50 15.51 -15.40
C LEU A 170 -0.80 15.68 -14.04
N SER A 171 0.25 14.89 -13.76
CA SER A 171 0.96 14.93 -12.48
C SER A 171 1.67 16.26 -12.22
N THR A 172 1.94 17.07 -13.25
CA THR A 172 2.50 18.42 -13.11
C THR A 172 1.47 19.46 -12.70
N LEU A 173 0.19 19.13 -12.79
CA LEU A 173 -0.90 20.06 -12.49
C LEU A 173 -1.17 20.09 -10.98
N ASP A 174 -1.56 18.93 -10.44
CA ASP A 174 -1.92 18.73 -9.04
C ASP A 174 -1.90 17.22 -8.67
N PRO A 175 -2.04 16.83 -7.39
CA PRO A 175 -2.04 15.42 -7.00
C PRO A 175 -3.37 14.67 -7.24
N HIS A 176 -4.44 15.36 -7.63
CA HIS A 176 -5.80 14.82 -7.70
C HIS A 176 -6.29 14.58 -9.14
N SER A 177 -5.67 15.21 -10.14
CA SER A 177 -5.98 15.12 -11.56
C SER A 177 -5.30 13.88 -12.15
N VAL A 178 -6.09 12.96 -12.70
CA VAL A 178 -5.61 11.64 -13.15
C VAL A 178 -6.56 11.05 -14.18
N LEU A 179 -6.00 10.31 -15.14
CA LEU A 179 -6.74 9.41 -16.00
C LEU A 179 -6.89 8.06 -15.32
N LEU A 180 -8.14 7.71 -15.03
CA LEU A 180 -8.56 6.44 -14.47
C LEU A 180 -8.72 5.43 -15.60
N ARG A 181 -7.94 4.36 -15.55
CA ARG A 181 -8.10 3.19 -16.43
C ARG A 181 -9.45 2.52 -16.20
N PRO A 182 -9.97 1.75 -17.17
CA PRO A 182 -11.31 1.18 -17.10
C PRO A 182 -11.63 0.40 -15.83
N GLU A 183 -10.68 -0.37 -15.33
CA GLU A 183 -10.83 -1.17 -14.12
C GLU A 183 -10.96 -0.28 -12.87
N LEU A 184 -10.07 0.71 -12.74
CA LEU A 184 -10.09 1.68 -11.63
C LEU A 184 -11.35 2.55 -11.69
N TYR A 185 -11.77 2.92 -12.90
CA TYR A 185 -12.95 3.75 -13.09
C TYR A 185 -14.23 3.02 -12.67
N ARG A 186 -14.35 1.74 -13.04
CA ARG A 186 -15.48 0.89 -12.66
C ARG A 186 -15.61 0.72 -11.15
N GLU A 187 -14.51 0.44 -10.45
CA GLU A 187 -14.52 0.31 -8.99
C GLU A 187 -14.90 1.63 -8.29
N MET A 188 -14.40 2.76 -8.79
CA MET A 188 -14.75 4.08 -8.26
C MET A 188 -16.23 4.44 -8.48
N LYS A 189 -16.80 4.11 -9.65
CA LYS A 189 -18.25 4.28 -9.92
C LYS A 189 -19.08 3.44 -8.95
N LEU A 190 -18.67 2.21 -8.67
CA LEU A 190 -19.37 1.31 -7.74
C LEU A 190 -19.32 1.83 -6.30
N SER A 191 -18.16 2.31 -5.85
CA SER A 191 -18.00 2.81 -4.47
C SER A 191 -18.77 4.12 -4.25
N THR A 192 -18.80 5.03 -5.22
CA THR A 192 -19.51 6.32 -5.12
C THR A 192 -21.03 6.21 -5.25
N LYS A 193 -21.54 5.24 -6.02
CA LYS A 193 -22.98 4.95 -6.11
C LYS A 193 -23.55 4.47 -4.78
N GLY A 194 -22.77 3.72 -4.01
CA GLY A 194 -23.19 3.14 -2.73
C GLY A 194 -24.14 1.96 -2.81
N GLU A 195 -24.57 1.59 -4.02
CA GLU A 195 -25.47 0.45 -4.24
C GLU A 195 -25.04 -0.33 -5.49
N PHE A 196 -25.04 -1.66 -5.40
CA PHE A 196 -24.70 -2.54 -6.52
C PHE A 196 -25.55 -3.82 -6.55
N GLY A 197 -25.74 -4.40 -7.73
CA GLY A 197 -26.41 -5.69 -7.87
C GLY A 197 -25.50 -6.84 -7.42
N GLY A 198 -25.93 -7.62 -6.43
CA GLY A 198 -25.13 -8.69 -5.85
C GLY A 198 -25.90 -9.56 -4.85
N LEU A 199 -25.17 -10.31 -4.03
CA LEU A 199 -25.74 -11.32 -3.12
C LEU A 199 -25.74 -10.93 -1.64
N GLY A 200 -24.91 -9.95 -1.24
CA GLY A 200 -24.91 -9.38 0.11
C GLY A 200 -24.08 -10.15 1.14
N PHE A 201 -22.85 -10.51 0.80
CA PHE A 201 -21.87 -11.06 1.73
C PHE A 201 -20.46 -10.61 1.33
N VAL A 202 -19.55 -10.61 2.30
CA VAL A 202 -18.14 -10.25 2.14
C VAL A 202 -17.32 -11.53 2.06
N ILE A 203 -16.44 -11.60 1.07
CA ILE A 203 -15.54 -12.73 0.82
C ILE A 203 -14.09 -12.29 0.94
N GLN A 204 -13.25 -13.24 1.35
CA GLN A 204 -11.79 -13.08 1.40
C GLN A 204 -11.14 -14.40 1.05
N MET A 205 -9.90 -14.36 0.58
CA MET A 205 -9.07 -15.55 0.47
C MET A 205 -8.50 -15.92 1.83
N ARG A 206 -8.90 -17.08 2.38
CA ARG A 206 -8.32 -17.67 3.58
C ARG A 206 -7.75 -19.05 3.25
N GLU A 207 -6.46 -19.23 3.53
CA GLU A 207 -5.74 -20.49 3.23
C GLU A 207 -5.91 -20.94 1.76
N GLY A 208 -6.05 -19.98 0.83
CA GLY A 208 -6.25 -20.24 -0.60
C GLY A 208 -7.71 -20.56 -1.01
N ASN A 209 -8.68 -20.53 -0.10
CA ASN A 209 -10.10 -20.73 -0.39
C ASN A 209 -10.86 -19.40 -0.35
N LEU A 210 -11.79 -19.21 -1.29
CA LEU A 210 -12.74 -18.11 -1.26
C LEU A 210 -13.73 -18.34 -0.12
N THR A 211 -13.60 -17.57 0.96
CA THR A 211 -14.28 -17.79 2.23
C THR A 211 -15.16 -16.60 2.56
N VAL A 212 -16.40 -16.87 2.98
CA VAL A 212 -17.33 -15.85 3.47
C VAL A 212 -16.86 -15.37 4.83
N VAL A 213 -16.49 -14.10 4.92
CA VAL A 213 -16.09 -13.48 6.19
C VAL A 213 -17.29 -12.93 6.93
N LYS A 214 -18.27 -12.42 6.19
CA LYS A 214 -19.47 -11.78 6.72
C LYS A 214 -20.64 -11.99 5.80
N VAL A 215 -21.83 -12.19 6.36
CA VAL A 215 -23.10 -12.17 5.62
C VAL A 215 -23.90 -10.95 6.07
N ILE A 216 -24.36 -10.14 5.11
CA ILE A 216 -25.10 -8.92 5.42
C ILE A 216 -26.56 -9.31 5.70
N PRO A 217 -27.15 -8.94 6.86
CA PRO A 217 -28.53 -9.25 7.18
C PRO A 217 -29.52 -8.80 6.10
N LYS A 218 -30.64 -9.51 5.97
CA LYS A 218 -31.74 -9.19 5.02
C LYS A 218 -31.33 -9.20 3.53
N THR A 219 -30.17 -9.71 3.17
CA THR A 219 -29.74 -9.88 1.77
C THR A 219 -30.07 -11.27 1.21
N PRO A 220 -29.96 -11.51 -0.12
CA PRO A 220 -30.15 -12.83 -0.71
C PRO A 220 -29.33 -13.94 -0.04
N ALA A 221 -28.07 -13.68 0.29
CA ALA A 221 -27.21 -14.65 0.94
C ALA A 221 -27.64 -15.00 2.37
N HIS A 222 -28.03 -13.99 3.14
CA HIS A 222 -28.61 -14.21 4.47
C HIS A 222 -29.88 -15.05 4.39
N ARG A 223 -30.79 -14.73 3.46
CA ARG A 223 -32.04 -15.50 3.25
C ARG A 223 -31.77 -16.92 2.77
N SER A 224 -30.68 -17.14 2.04
CA SER A 224 -30.27 -18.45 1.55
C SER A 224 -29.58 -19.29 2.62
N GLY A 225 -29.32 -18.72 3.81
CA GLY A 225 -28.69 -19.45 4.92
C GLY A 225 -27.18 -19.59 4.80
N ILE A 226 -26.52 -18.78 3.97
CA ILE A 226 -25.06 -18.65 3.93
C ILE A 226 -24.59 -18.09 5.29
N GLN A 227 -23.46 -18.57 5.79
CA GLN A 227 -22.91 -18.21 7.10
C GLN A 227 -21.45 -17.79 6.98
N LYS A 228 -20.95 -17.16 8.04
CA LYS A 228 -19.53 -16.89 8.20
C LYS A 228 -18.73 -18.20 8.15
N ASP A 229 -17.54 -18.12 7.56
CA ASP A 229 -16.58 -19.20 7.32
C ASP A 229 -17.01 -20.24 6.26
N ASP A 230 -18.16 -20.04 5.60
CA ASP A 230 -18.53 -20.81 4.40
C ASP A 230 -17.48 -20.66 3.29
N ARG A 231 -17.10 -21.77 2.67
CA ARG A 231 -16.17 -21.79 1.54
C ARG A 231 -16.95 -21.92 0.24
N ILE A 232 -16.85 -20.92 -0.62
CA ILE A 232 -17.45 -20.97 -1.96
C ILE A 232 -16.48 -21.76 -2.84
N LYS A 233 -16.92 -22.91 -3.35
CA LYS A 233 -16.13 -23.81 -4.21
C LYS A 233 -16.37 -23.59 -5.70
N LYS A 234 -17.56 -23.11 -6.07
CA LYS A 234 -17.91 -22.78 -7.45
C LYS A 234 -18.81 -21.54 -7.53
N ILE A 235 -18.67 -20.76 -8.60
CA ILE A 235 -19.57 -19.68 -9.01
C ILE A 235 -20.01 -19.98 -10.44
N GLY A 236 -21.31 -20.21 -10.63
CA GLY A 236 -21.82 -20.86 -11.83
C GLY A 236 -21.25 -22.27 -11.97
N GLU A 237 -20.73 -22.58 -13.15
CA GLU A 237 -20.02 -23.84 -13.45
C GLU A 237 -18.52 -23.75 -13.14
N GLU A 238 -18.02 -22.56 -12.84
CA GLU A 238 -16.59 -22.29 -12.66
C GLU A 238 -16.18 -22.52 -11.21
N SER A 239 -15.07 -23.20 -11.02
CA SER A 239 -14.49 -23.39 -9.69
C SER A 239 -13.82 -22.11 -9.22
N THR A 240 -13.96 -21.81 -7.93
CA THR A 240 -13.31 -20.65 -7.28
C THR A 240 -11.86 -20.93 -6.91
N VAL A 241 -11.39 -22.16 -7.09
CA VAL A 241 -10.01 -22.48 -6.80
C VAL A 241 -9.12 -21.75 -7.81
N ASN A 242 -8.30 -20.82 -7.30
CA ASN A 242 -7.41 -19.91 -8.04
C ASN A 242 -8.08 -18.76 -8.77
N MET A 243 -9.40 -18.64 -8.61
CA MET A 243 -10.11 -17.40 -8.91
C MET A 243 -9.58 -16.32 -7.96
N ASP A 244 -9.16 -15.19 -8.53
CA ASP A 244 -8.80 -14.05 -7.70
C ASP A 244 -10.06 -13.41 -7.09
N LEU A 245 -9.85 -12.64 -6.02
CA LEU A 245 -10.96 -12.03 -5.30
C LEU A 245 -11.80 -11.10 -6.20
N ASN A 246 -11.15 -10.33 -7.09
CA ASN A 246 -11.83 -9.39 -7.99
C ASN A 246 -12.59 -10.14 -9.08
N GLU A 247 -12.01 -11.21 -9.64
CA GLU A 247 -12.70 -12.10 -10.57
C GLU A 247 -13.96 -12.70 -9.91
N ALA A 248 -13.83 -13.25 -8.70
CA ALA A 248 -14.97 -13.78 -7.96
C ALA A 248 -16.05 -12.73 -7.71
N VAL A 249 -15.65 -11.53 -7.26
CA VAL A 249 -16.56 -10.41 -7.06
C VAL A 249 -17.27 -10.02 -8.36
N SER A 250 -16.55 -9.96 -9.48
CA SER A 250 -17.12 -9.62 -10.79
C SER A 250 -18.19 -10.61 -11.24
N LYS A 251 -18.00 -11.91 -10.98
CA LYS A 251 -18.97 -12.98 -11.31
C LYS A 251 -20.16 -13.03 -10.34
N LEU A 252 -19.94 -12.74 -9.06
CA LEU A 252 -21.00 -12.70 -8.04
C LEU A 252 -21.89 -11.47 -8.19
N ARG A 253 -21.33 -10.36 -8.66
CA ARG A 253 -22.08 -9.16 -9.06
C ARG A 253 -22.79 -9.39 -10.40
N GLY A 254 -23.79 -8.56 -10.67
CA GLY A 254 -24.55 -8.63 -11.91
C GLY A 254 -25.87 -7.87 -11.81
N PRO A 255 -26.68 -7.88 -12.88
CA PRO A 255 -27.97 -7.21 -12.91
C PRO A 255 -28.87 -7.66 -11.76
N VAL A 256 -29.64 -6.73 -11.19
CA VAL A 256 -30.66 -7.05 -10.17
C VAL A 256 -31.66 -8.06 -10.77
N ASP A 257 -32.18 -8.96 -9.92
CA ASP A 257 -33.09 -10.05 -10.26
C ASP A 257 -32.52 -11.18 -11.14
N SER A 258 -31.31 -11.02 -11.68
CA SER A 258 -30.60 -12.13 -12.33
C SER A 258 -30.23 -13.23 -11.33
N ARG A 259 -30.21 -14.48 -11.79
CA ARG A 259 -29.84 -15.64 -10.96
C ARG A 259 -28.38 -16.01 -11.12
N ILE A 260 -27.79 -16.53 -10.04
CA ILE A 260 -26.47 -17.15 -10.04
C ILE A 260 -26.49 -18.36 -9.12
N THR A 261 -25.76 -19.40 -9.51
CA THR A 261 -25.57 -20.59 -8.70
C THR A 261 -24.20 -20.52 -8.05
N ILE A 262 -24.10 -20.87 -6.77
CA ILE A 262 -22.82 -21.07 -6.08
C ILE A 262 -22.81 -22.43 -5.41
N THR A 263 -21.64 -23.05 -5.32
CA THR A 263 -21.44 -24.28 -4.53
C THR A 263 -20.74 -23.93 -3.24
N VAL A 264 -21.35 -24.23 -2.09
CA VAL A 264 -20.85 -23.87 -0.76
C VAL A 264 -20.47 -25.12 0.03
N GLU A 265 -19.26 -25.10 0.60
CA GLU A 265 -18.77 -26.05 1.59
C GLU A 265 -18.81 -25.38 2.97
N ARG A 266 -19.38 -26.08 3.96
CA ARG A 266 -19.42 -25.66 5.36
C ARG A 266 -18.90 -26.79 6.23
N ASP A 267 -18.08 -26.45 7.21
CA ASP A 267 -17.59 -27.43 8.19
C ASP A 267 -18.76 -28.12 8.88
N GLY A 268 -18.75 -29.46 8.88
CA GLY A 268 -19.83 -30.30 9.40
C GLY A 268 -20.89 -30.72 8.36
N TRP A 269 -20.78 -30.31 7.10
CA TRP A 269 -21.54 -30.93 6.00
C TRP A 269 -20.79 -32.11 5.39
N ASP A 270 -21.50 -33.19 5.08
CA ASP A 270 -20.91 -34.37 4.43
C ASP A 270 -20.46 -34.09 2.99
N LYS A 271 -21.10 -33.14 2.30
CA LYS A 271 -20.80 -32.73 0.92
C LYS A 271 -21.13 -31.24 0.68
N PRO A 272 -20.44 -30.55 -0.25
CA PRO A 272 -20.81 -29.19 -0.67
C PRO A 272 -22.23 -29.15 -1.23
N ARG A 273 -22.95 -28.04 -1.00
CA ARG A 273 -24.33 -27.85 -1.47
C ARG A 273 -24.40 -26.77 -2.54
N ILE A 274 -25.24 -27.00 -3.54
CA ILE A 274 -25.53 -26.03 -4.60
C ILE A 274 -26.64 -25.10 -4.12
N MET A 275 -26.42 -23.80 -4.24
CA MET A 275 -27.36 -22.75 -3.85
C MET A 275 -27.59 -21.82 -5.03
N THR A 276 -28.85 -21.63 -5.42
CA THR A 276 -29.22 -20.65 -6.44
C THR A 276 -29.78 -19.41 -5.77
N LEU A 277 -29.15 -18.26 -6.02
CA LEU A 277 -29.52 -16.98 -5.44
C LEU A 277 -29.95 -16.01 -6.54
N SER A 278 -30.97 -15.20 -6.26
CA SER A 278 -31.31 -14.04 -7.08
C SER A 278 -30.52 -12.83 -6.57
N ARG A 279 -29.82 -12.15 -7.47
CA ARG A 279 -29.12 -10.90 -7.14
C ARG A 279 -30.13 -9.85 -6.75
N ALA A 280 -29.83 -9.12 -5.68
CA ALA A 280 -30.61 -7.97 -5.24
C ALA A 280 -29.72 -6.73 -5.26
N MET A 281 -30.35 -5.57 -5.15
CA MET A 281 -29.63 -4.34 -4.84
C MET A 281 -29.05 -4.45 -3.42
N ILE A 282 -27.73 -4.39 -3.34
CA ILE A 282 -26.97 -4.40 -2.08
C ILE A 282 -26.53 -2.97 -1.81
N SER A 283 -26.95 -2.44 -0.68
CA SER A 283 -26.51 -1.14 -0.18
C SER A 283 -25.22 -1.30 0.60
N ILE A 284 -24.25 -0.43 0.32
CA ILE A 284 -23.09 -0.20 1.17
C ILE A 284 -23.56 0.80 2.24
N GLU A 285 -23.37 0.45 3.50
CA GLU A 285 -23.72 1.34 4.61
C GLU A 285 -22.71 2.48 4.68
N SER A 286 -23.15 3.69 4.31
CA SER A 286 -22.39 4.93 4.50
C SER A 286 -22.61 5.55 5.88
N VAL A 287 -23.69 5.16 6.57
CA VAL A 287 -24.12 5.70 7.87
C VAL A 287 -24.27 4.58 8.90
N GLN A 288 -23.64 4.75 10.07
CA GLN A 288 -23.91 3.94 11.26
C GLN A 288 -24.50 4.81 12.37
N HIS A 289 -25.36 4.26 13.22
CA HIS A 289 -25.94 5.02 14.32
C HIS A 289 -26.16 4.19 15.59
N LYS A 290 -26.12 4.86 16.74
CA LYS A 290 -26.37 4.27 18.07
C LYS A 290 -26.96 5.33 19.00
N MET A 291 -27.86 4.92 19.88
CA MET A 291 -28.27 5.76 21.01
C MET A 291 -27.27 5.61 22.15
N LEU A 292 -26.55 6.68 22.49
CA LEU A 292 -25.66 6.72 23.65
C LEU A 292 -26.45 6.92 24.95
N SER A 293 -25.76 6.78 26.08
CA SER A 293 -26.33 7.07 27.39
C SER A 293 -26.92 8.49 27.46
N ASN A 294 -28.00 8.67 28.22
CA ASN A 294 -28.71 9.94 28.40
C ASN A 294 -29.36 10.52 27.12
N ASN A 295 -29.79 9.66 26.19
CA ASN A 295 -30.51 10.03 24.96
C ASN A 295 -29.73 10.99 24.04
N VAL A 296 -28.42 10.79 23.94
CA VAL A 296 -27.58 11.46 22.94
C VAL A 296 -27.47 10.53 21.73
N GLY A 297 -27.90 10.99 20.57
CA GLY A 297 -27.70 10.26 19.33
C GLY A 297 -26.23 10.26 18.94
N TYR A 298 -25.75 9.15 18.41
CA TYR A 298 -24.46 9.07 17.72
C TYR A 298 -24.70 8.62 16.29
N ILE A 299 -24.13 9.35 15.34
CA ILE A 299 -24.15 9.02 13.92
C ILE A 299 -22.74 9.11 13.39
N ARG A 300 -22.28 8.07 12.70
CA ARG A 300 -21.01 8.03 12.00
C ARG A 300 -21.24 8.02 10.50
N LEU A 301 -20.60 8.96 9.80
CA LEU A 301 -20.56 8.98 8.33
C LEU A 301 -19.21 8.41 7.87
N LYS A 302 -19.22 7.25 7.22
CA LYS A 302 -18.01 6.59 6.73
C LYS A 302 -17.49 7.20 5.42
N ASN A 303 -18.41 7.66 4.57
CA ASN A 303 -18.14 8.25 3.27
C ASN A 303 -19.39 9.01 2.78
N PHE A 304 -19.25 9.75 1.68
CA PHE A 304 -20.34 10.45 1.00
C PHE A 304 -20.67 9.78 -0.34
N GLN A 305 -21.52 8.76 -0.28
CA GLN A 305 -22.07 8.02 -1.43
C GLN A 305 -23.47 8.50 -1.80
N GLY A 306 -23.98 8.12 -2.97
CA GLY A 306 -25.28 8.57 -3.49
C GLY A 306 -26.50 8.33 -2.58
N ASN A 307 -26.41 7.42 -1.61
CA ASN A 307 -27.45 7.10 -0.63
C ASN A 307 -27.27 7.75 0.76
N THR A 308 -26.20 8.53 0.99
CA THR A 308 -25.79 8.95 2.35
C THR A 308 -26.82 9.84 3.04
N THR A 309 -27.35 10.85 2.35
CA THR A 309 -28.39 11.74 2.92
C THR A 309 -29.61 10.95 3.37
N ARG A 310 -30.11 10.04 2.52
CA ARG A 310 -31.27 9.19 2.82
C ARG A 310 -31.02 8.33 4.06
N ASP A 311 -29.84 7.71 4.13
CA ASP A 311 -29.48 6.81 5.23
C ASP A 311 -29.28 7.61 6.54
N LEU A 312 -28.80 8.85 6.46
CA LEU A 312 -28.70 9.79 7.58
C LEU A 312 -30.10 10.18 8.12
N GLU A 313 -31.02 10.59 7.26
CA GLU A 313 -32.40 10.95 7.64
C GLU A 313 -33.13 9.78 8.30
N ALA A 314 -32.92 8.57 7.78
CA ALA A 314 -33.46 7.34 8.36
C ALA A 314 -32.88 7.07 9.77
N ALA A 315 -31.56 7.22 9.94
CA ALA A 315 -30.88 7.07 11.22
C ALA A 315 -31.38 8.09 12.25
N LEU A 316 -31.49 9.36 11.87
CA LEU A 316 -32.02 10.44 12.71
C LEU A 316 -33.45 10.15 13.17
N THR A 317 -34.31 9.72 12.24
CA THR A 317 -35.70 9.34 12.53
C THR A 317 -35.77 8.17 13.53
N GLN A 318 -34.91 7.17 13.38
CA GLN A 318 -34.85 6.03 14.28
C GLN A 318 -34.35 6.42 15.68
N LEU A 319 -33.32 7.27 15.76
CA LEU A 319 -32.79 7.77 17.03
C LEU A 319 -33.82 8.63 17.78
N ARG A 320 -34.53 9.53 17.11
CA ARG A 320 -35.63 10.31 17.73
C ARG A 320 -36.68 9.41 18.35
N LYS A 321 -37.19 8.43 17.60
CA LYS A 321 -38.18 7.46 18.10
C LYS A 321 -37.69 6.73 19.35
N GLN A 322 -36.40 6.38 19.42
CA GLN A 322 -35.83 5.73 20.59
C GLN A 322 -35.71 6.67 21.80
N ALA A 323 -35.38 7.95 21.57
CA ALA A 323 -35.24 8.95 22.63
C ALA A 323 -36.58 9.43 23.18
N ASP A 324 -37.61 9.56 22.34
CA ASP A 324 -38.98 9.93 22.75
C ASP A 324 -39.53 8.95 23.79
N ALA A 325 -39.22 7.66 23.62
CA ALA A 325 -39.57 6.62 24.59
C ALA A 325 -38.83 6.75 25.95
N LYS A 326 -37.80 7.59 26.05
CA LYS A 326 -36.87 7.68 27.20
C LYS A 326 -36.66 9.10 27.73
N GLY A 327 -37.55 10.04 27.41
CA GLY A 327 -37.48 11.42 27.93
C GLY A 327 -36.87 12.45 26.97
N GLY A 328 -36.93 12.19 25.66
CA GLY A 328 -36.59 13.14 24.61
C GLY A 328 -35.14 13.12 24.17
N PHE A 329 -34.88 13.62 22.97
CA PHE A 329 -33.57 13.68 22.32
C PHE A 329 -32.75 14.86 22.87
N LYS A 330 -31.57 14.60 23.45
CA LYS A 330 -30.79 15.63 24.18
C LYS A 330 -29.64 16.24 23.39
N GLY A 331 -29.27 15.65 22.26
CA GLY A 331 -28.18 16.12 21.42
C GLY A 331 -27.64 15.05 20.49
N LEU A 332 -26.70 15.43 19.63
CA LEU A 332 -26.13 14.57 18.60
C LEU A 332 -24.60 14.68 18.57
N VAL A 333 -23.94 13.53 18.49
CA VAL A 333 -22.54 13.42 18.10
C VAL A 333 -22.49 12.93 16.64
N LEU A 334 -21.95 13.76 15.75
CA LEU A 334 -21.73 13.44 14.35
C LEU A 334 -20.25 13.12 14.12
N ASP A 335 -19.93 11.87 13.83
CA ASP A 335 -18.57 11.37 13.69
C ASP A 335 -18.16 11.22 12.21
N MET A 336 -17.19 12.02 11.79
CA MET A 336 -16.57 11.99 10.46
C MET A 336 -15.08 11.65 10.52
N ARG A 337 -14.58 11.12 11.65
CA ARG A 337 -13.19 10.66 11.77
C ARG A 337 -12.92 9.55 10.76
N GLY A 338 -11.82 9.69 10.02
CA GLY A 338 -11.40 8.75 8.98
C GLY A 338 -12.21 8.80 7.69
N ASN A 339 -13.17 9.73 7.53
CA ASN A 339 -13.99 9.83 6.32
C ASN A 339 -13.28 10.67 5.24
N PRO A 340 -12.80 10.05 4.14
CA PRO A 340 -12.03 10.74 3.09
C PRO A 340 -12.91 11.61 2.17
N GLY A 341 -14.22 11.69 2.43
CA GLY A 341 -15.17 12.47 1.67
C GLY A 341 -16.02 11.62 0.72
N GLY A 342 -16.29 12.14 -0.48
CA GLY A 342 -17.19 11.53 -1.46
C GLY A 342 -17.88 12.60 -2.31
N LEU A 343 -19.09 12.32 -2.79
CA LEU A 343 -19.85 13.20 -3.68
C LEU A 343 -20.14 14.56 -3.03
N LEU A 344 -19.84 15.66 -3.75
CA LEU A 344 -20.09 17.03 -3.29
C LEU A 344 -21.57 17.26 -2.95
N GLU A 345 -22.47 16.79 -3.81
CA GLU A 345 -23.91 16.93 -3.62
C GLU A 345 -24.42 16.28 -2.32
N GLN A 346 -23.81 15.17 -1.91
CA GLN A 346 -24.15 14.52 -0.65
C GLN A 346 -23.64 15.33 0.55
N ALA A 347 -22.47 15.96 0.45
CA ALA A 347 -21.98 16.88 1.49
C ALA A 347 -22.91 18.09 1.67
N ILE A 348 -23.40 18.64 0.56
CA ILE A 348 -24.34 19.77 0.56
C ILE A 348 -25.64 19.35 1.24
N GLN A 349 -26.24 18.24 0.83
CA GLN A 349 -27.51 17.76 1.38
C GLN A 349 -27.41 17.36 2.86
N VAL A 350 -26.31 16.72 3.27
CA VAL A 350 -26.03 16.42 4.68
C VAL A 350 -25.91 17.72 5.49
N SER A 351 -25.23 18.74 4.95
CA SER A 351 -25.14 20.05 5.63
C SER A 351 -26.51 20.73 5.72
N ASP A 352 -27.30 20.68 4.65
CA ASP A 352 -28.67 21.22 4.55
C ASP A 352 -29.61 20.62 5.60
N THR A 353 -29.38 19.37 6.02
CA THR A 353 -30.15 18.69 7.08
C THR A 353 -30.03 19.40 8.44
N PHE A 354 -28.90 20.06 8.71
CA PHE A 354 -28.58 20.66 10.02
C PHE A 354 -28.61 22.19 10.03
N LEU A 355 -28.81 22.82 8.87
CA LEU A 355 -28.71 24.26 8.66
C LEU A 355 -29.99 24.81 8.03
N SER A 356 -30.52 25.88 8.62
CA SER A 356 -31.75 26.53 8.14
C SER A 356 -31.50 27.69 7.16
N SER A 357 -30.28 28.23 7.11
CA SER A 357 -29.89 29.31 6.21
C SER A 357 -28.36 29.44 6.10
N GLY A 358 -27.90 30.29 5.19
CA GLY A 358 -26.48 30.58 4.96
C GLY A 358 -25.88 29.81 3.79
N THR A 359 -24.70 30.24 3.34
CA THR A 359 -23.95 29.54 2.30
C THR A 359 -23.26 28.33 2.92
N ILE A 360 -23.52 27.13 2.41
CA ILE A 360 -22.87 25.88 2.86
C ILE A 360 -21.46 25.83 2.28
N VAL A 361 -21.34 26.05 0.97
CA VAL A 361 -20.09 26.00 0.24
C VAL A 361 -20.17 26.90 -0.99
N ALA A 362 -19.06 27.56 -1.31
CA ALA A 362 -18.90 28.27 -2.58
C ALA A 362 -17.79 27.58 -3.39
N THR A 363 -18.02 27.30 -4.66
CA THR A 363 -16.99 26.78 -5.57
C THR A 363 -16.51 27.90 -6.49
N VAL A 364 -15.19 28.01 -6.61
CA VAL A 364 -14.49 29.04 -7.37
C VAL A 364 -13.57 28.37 -8.39
N GLY A 365 -13.84 28.58 -9.69
CA GLY A 365 -13.12 27.96 -10.80
C GLY A 365 -12.63 28.95 -11.85
N LEU A 366 -11.83 28.46 -12.81
CA LEU A 366 -11.32 29.23 -13.95
C LEU A 366 -10.59 30.53 -13.54
N SER A 367 -9.59 30.43 -12.65
CA SER A 367 -8.87 31.59 -12.08
C SER A 367 -9.81 32.62 -11.44
N ASP A 368 -10.70 32.14 -10.59
CA ASP A 368 -11.66 32.95 -9.82
C ASP A 368 -12.73 33.69 -10.65
N LYS A 369 -12.91 33.29 -11.91
CA LYS A 369 -13.91 33.90 -12.82
C LYS A 369 -15.29 33.26 -12.72
N LEU A 370 -15.36 32.00 -12.30
CA LEU A 370 -16.62 31.30 -12.06
C LEU A 370 -16.79 31.10 -10.56
N ARG A 371 -17.89 31.61 -10.02
CA ARG A 371 -18.29 31.39 -8.63
C ARG A 371 -19.71 30.86 -8.59
N GLU A 372 -19.89 29.74 -7.90
CA GLU A 372 -21.19 29.16 -7.61
C GLU A 372 -21.33 28.98 -6.10
N GLU A 373 -22.49 29.34 -5.56
CA GLU A 373 -22.80 29.18 -4.13
C GLU A 373 -23.93 28.18 -3.96
N LYS A 374 -23.73 27.24 -3.04
CA LYS A 374 -24.77 26.32 -2.57
C LYS A 374 -25.20 26.78 -1.18
N ARG A 375 -26.49 27.08 -1.02
CA ARG A 375 -27.07 27.64 0.20
C ARG A 375 -27.98 26.64 0.88
N ALA A 376 -28.03 26.72 2.20
CA ALA A 376 -28.98 25.98 3.00
C ALA A 376 -30.40 26.49 2.73
N ARG A 377 -31.37 25.59 2.78
CA ARG A 377 -32.79 25.87 2.59
C ARG A 377 -33.50 25.73 3.93
N ALA A 378 -34.45 26.61 4.18
CA ALA A 378 -35.29 26.52 5.37
C ALA A 378 -36.10 25.21 5.31
N THR A 379 -35.84 24.32 6.24
CA THR A 379 -36.58 23.07 6.46
C THR A 379 -36.93 22.96 7.94
N ASP A 380 -37.98 22.20 8.27
CA ASP A 380 -38.24 21.79 9.66
C ASP A 380 -37.11 20.82 10.08
N GLY A 381 -36.00 21.38 10.58
CA GLY A 381 -34.70 20.69 10.66
C GLY A 381 -34.24 20.32 12.06
N GLU A 382 -33.02 19.79 12.14
CA GLU A 382 -32.37 19.31 13.36
C GLU A 382 -31.79 20.46 14.24
N ASP A 383 -32.41 21.63 14.31
CA ASP A 383 -31.86 22.85 14.96
C ASP A 383 -32.19 22.98 16.46
N SER A 384 -33.05 22.10 16.98
CA SER A 384 -33.57 22.14 18.35
C SER A 384 -32.65 21.59 19.44
N TYR A 385 -31.51 21.00 19.06
CA TYR A 385 -30.60 20.34 20.01
C TYR A 385 -29.11 20.62 19.73
N PRO A 386 -28.24 20.52 20.75
CA PRO A 386 -26.79 20.69 20.61
C PRO A 386 -26.14 19.61 19.73
N ILE A 387 -25.14 19.99 18.93
CA ILE A 387 -24.38 19.06 18.07
C ILE A 387 -22.87 19.23 18.30
N ALA A 388 -22.18 18.10 18.47
CA ALA A 388 -20.72 18.03 18.39
C ALA A 388 -20.30 17.18 17.19
N VAL A 389 -19.28 17.63 16.46
CA VAL A 389 -18.76 16.95 15.28
C VAL A 389 -17.35 16.44 15.56
N LEU A 390 -17.11 15.13 15.38
CA LEU A 390 -15.77 14.53 15.54
C LEU A 390 -15.04 14.46 14.19
N VAL A 391 -13.80 14.95 14.16
CA VAL A 391 -12.94 14.96 12.96
C VAL A 391 -11.49 14.60 13.29
N ASN A 392 -10.74 14.12 12.29
CA ASN A 392 -9.30 13.88 12.39
C ASN A 392 -8.60 14.11 11.04
N ALA A 393 -7.30 13.81 10.96
CA ALA A 393 -6.52 13.97 9.72
C ALA A 393 -7.02 13.12 8.54
N GLY A 394 -7.82 12.08 8.78
CA GLY A 394 -8.49 11.31 7.74
C GLY A 394 -9.82 11.91 7.25
N SER A 395 -10.38 12.88 7.98
CA SER A 395 -11.52 13.65 7.50
C SER A 395 -11.05 14.54 6.36
N ALA A 396 -11.59 14.35 5.16
CA ALA A 396 -11.16 15.11 3.98
C ALA A 396 -12.34 15.53 3.10
N SER A 397 -12.15 16.63 2.39
CA SER A 397 -12.97 17.07 1.29
C SER A 397 -14.47 17.22 1.62
N ALA A 398 -15.36 16.32 1.20
CA ALA A 398 -16.79 16.42 1.57
C ALA A 398 -17.02 16.50 3.09
N SER A 399 -16.23 15.76 3.89
CA SER A 399 -16.26 15.86 5.36
C SER A 399 -15.88 17.26 5.85
N GLU A 400 -14.94 17.91 5.18
CA GLU A 400 -14.47 19.25 5.52
C GLU A 400 -15.46 20.33 5.10
N ILE A 401 -16.23 20.11 4.04
CA ILE A 401 -17.36 20.96 3.65
C ILE A 401 -18.42 20.93 4.76
N VAL A 402 -18.83 19.74 5.22
CA VAL A 402 -19.81 19.61 6.30
C VAL A 402 -19.27 20.24 7.60
N ALA A 403 -18.05 19.91 8.01
CA ALA A 403 -17.45 20.45 9.23
C ALA A 403 -17.30 21.99 9.14
N GLY A 404 -16.82 22.51 8.02
CA GLY A 404 -16.68 23.95 7.79
C GLY A 404 -18.01 24.69 7.76
N ALA A 405 -19.03 24.12 7.11
CA ALA A 405 -20.39 24.67 7.09
C ALA A 405 -20.97 24.78 8.50
N LEU A 406 -20.92 23.69 9.27
CA LEU A 406 -21.46 23.65 10.63
C LEU A 406 -20.66 24.52 11.61
N LYS A 407 -19.34 24.60 11.46
CA LYS A 407 -18.47 25.46 12.28
C LYS A 407 -18.73 26.94 12.02
N ASN A 408 -18.66 27.36 10.75
CA ASN A 408 -18.64 28.78 10.38
C ASN A 408 -20.03 29.42 10.38
N LEU A 409 -21.10 28.62 10.24
CA LEU A 409 -22.49 29.07 10.45
C LEU A 409 -22.94 28.94 11.93
N ASP A 410 -22.00 28.77 12.85
CA ASP A 410 -22.24 28.75 14.31
C ASP A 410 -23.20 27.64 14.78
N ARG A 411 -23.25 26.51 14.05
CA ARG A 411 -24.21 25.42 14.30
C ARG A 411 -23.67 24.33 15.23
N ALA A 412 -22.43 23.88 15.05
CA ALA A 412 -21.89 22.75 15.82
C ALA A 412 -20.46 22.98 16.28
N THR A 413 -20.10 22.47 17.46
CA THR A 413 -18.71 22.47 17.93
C THR A 413 -17.92 21.36 17.25
N ILE A 414 -16.77 21.69 16.66
CA ILE A 414 -15.85 20.73 16.04
C ILE A 414 -14.82 20.26 17.07
N ILE A 415 -14.70 18.94 17.25
CA ILE A 415 -13.86 18.30 18.26
C ILE A 415 -12.95 17.26 17.59
N GLY A 416 -11.71 17.12 18.04
CA GLY A 416 -10.79 16.08 17.58
C GLY A 416 -9.47 16.65 17.08
N ARG A 417 -9.07 16.33 15.85
CA ARG A 417 -7.79 16.78 15.25
C ARG A 417 -8.02 17.46 13.91
N GLN A 418 -7.06 18.29 13.51
CA GLN A 418 -7.10 19.01 12.23
C GLN A 418 -7.29 18.05 11.06
N THR A 419 -8.15 18.45 10.12
CA THR A 419 -8.51 17.64 8.95
C THR A 419 -7.47 17.74 7.83
N PHE A 420 -7.65 16.96 6.76
CA PHE A 420 -6.63 16.76 5.73
C PHE A 420 -6.25 18.03 4.94
N GLY A 421 -7.19 18.92 4.67
CA GLY A 421 -6.97 20.18 3.94
C GLY A 421 -7.16 20.11 2.44
N LYS A 422 -8.06 19.25 1.94
CA LYS A 422 -8.35 19.16 0.51
C LYS A 422 -9.49 20.11 0.14
N GLY A 423 -9.14 21.29 -0.33
CA GLY A 423 -10.03 22.37 -0.78
C GLY A 423 -10.34 22.37 -2.28
N SER A 424 -10.16 21.25 -2.99
CA SER A 424 -10.32 21.14 -4.46
C SER A 424 -11.50 20.26 -4.88
N VAL A 425 -12.09 20.56 -6.03
CA VAL A 425 -13.23 19.83 -6.62
C VAL A 425 -12.81 19.25 -7.97
N GLN A 426 -13.04 17.95 -8.14
CA GLN A 426 -12.81 17.28 -9.42
C GLN A 426 -14.11 17.03 -10.18
N VAL A 427 -14.03 16.96 -11.51
CA VAL A 427 -15.09 16.47 -12.39
C VAL A 427 -14.58 15.26 -13.17
N LEU A 428 -15.48 14.35 -13.51
CA LEU A 428 -15.20 13.19 -14.34
C LEU A 428 -15.63 13.42 -15.79
N TYR A 429 -14.77 13.02 -16.72
CA TYR A 429 -15.07 13.00 -18.15
C TYR A 429 -14.88 11.57 -18.67
N ASP A 430 -15.95 10.95 -19.15
CA ASP A 430 -15.96 9.57 -19.64
C ASP A 430 -15.35 9.46 -21.04
N PHE A 431 -14.65 8.37 -21.30
CA PHE A 431 -14.05 8.06 -22.60
C PHE A 431 -14.67 6.79 -23.22
N PRO A 432 -14.66 6.65 -24.57
CA PRO A 432 -15.24 5.50 -25.26
C PRO A 432 -14.56 4.16 -24.98
N ASP A 433 -13.36 4.17 -24.41
CA ASP A 433 -12.59 2.98 -24.04
C ASP A 433 -12.85 2.55 -22.58
N ASP A 434 -13.93 3.05 -21.97
CA ASP A 434 -14.32 2.88 -20.57
C ASP A 434 -13.35 3.51 -19.55
N SER A 435 -12.37 4.31 -19.99
CA SER A 435 -11.54 5.13 -19.09
C SER A 435 -12.26 6.44 -18.72
N ALA A 436 -11.73 7.16 -17.72
CA ALA A 436 -12.24 8.49 -17.37
C ALA A 436 -11.14 9.44 -16.91
N LEU A 437 -11.22 10.70 -17.34
CA LEU A 437 -10.40 11.77 -16.79
C LEU A 437 -11.07 12.32 -15.54
N LYS A 438 -10.39 12.26 -14.40
CA LYS A 438 -10.73 13.02 -13.19
C LYS A 438 -9.88 14.29 -13.20
N LEU A 439 -10.49 15.46 -13.33
CA LEU A 439 -9.78 16.74 -13.48
C LEU A 439 -10.23 17.75 -12.43
N THR A 440 -9.29 18.44 -11.79
CA THR A 440 -9.62 19.55 -10.87
C THR A 440 -10.05 20.78 -11.64
N ILE A 441 -11.29 21.23 -11.40
CA ILE A 441 -11.90 22.36 -12.12
C ILE A 441 -12.15 23.59 -11.23
N ALA A 442 -12.25 23.37 -9.92
CA ALA A 442 -12.58 24.41 -8.96
C ALA A 442 -11.92 24.17 -7.60
N LYS A 443 -11.80 25.24 -6.82
CA LYS A 443 -11.54 25.19 -5.38
C LYS A 443 -12.85 25.47 -4.65
N TYR A 444 -13.00 25.01 -3.42
CA TYR A 444 -14.16 25.39 -2.62
C TYR A 444 -13.76 26.21 -1.38
N LEU A 445 -14.68 27.08 -0.99
CA LEU A 445 -14.59 27.96 0.15
C LEU A 445 -15.71 27.61 1.13
N THR A 446 -15.36 27.54 2.40
CA THR A 446 -16.31 27.39 3.50
C THR A 446 -17.01 28.72 3.80
N PRO A 447 -18.10 28.76 4.59
CA PRO A 447 -18.82 29.99 4.87
C PRO A 447 -17.88 31.07 5.44
N GLY A 448 -18.00 32.31 4.95
CA GLY A 448 -17.07 33.39 5.26
C GLY A 448 -15.87 33.52 4.29
N ASP A 449 -15.93 32.84 3.14
CA ASP A 449 -14.87 32.81 2.11
C ASP A 449 -13.52 32.30 2.64
N VAL A 450 -13.57 31.37 3.59
CA VAL A 450 -12.37 30.74 4.16
C VAL A 450 -11.96 29.54 3.31
N SER A 451 -10.76 29.64 2.72
CA SER A 451 -10.13 28.52 2.03
C SER A 451 -9.50 27.56 3.03
N ILE A 452 -9.72 26.27 2.80
CA ILE A 452 -9.15 25.19 3.62
C ILE A 452 -8.05 24.42 2.88
N GLN A 453 -7.75 24.78 1.62
CA GLN A 453 -6.69 24.14 0.85
C GLN A 453 -5.34 24.24 1.59
N GLU A 454 -4.60 23.15 1.70
CA GLU A 454 -3.33 23.02 2.47
C GLU A 454 -3.46 23.15 4.00
N VAL A 455 -4.66 23.44 4.52
CA VAL A 455 -4.88 23.73 5.95
C VAL A 455 -5.85 22.73 6.57
N GLY A 456 -7.05 22.60 6.01
CA GLY A 456 -8.15 21.86 6.61
C GLY A 456 -8.93 22.67 7.65
N ILE A 457 -9.92 22.01 8.24
CA ILE A 457 -10.72 22.51 9.35
C ILE A 457 -9.94 22.28 10.64
N VAL A 458 -9.55 23.39 11.28
CA VAL A 458 -9.00 23.38 12.63
C VAL A 458 -10.15 23.13 13.62
N PRO A 459 -10.07 22.12 14.51
CA PRO A 459 -11.12 21.86 15.49
C PRO A 459 -11.22 22.99 16.52
N ASP A 460 -12.40 23.17 17.10
CA ASP A 460 -12.60 24.12 18.20
C ASP A 460 -11.94 23.61 19.49
N ILE A 461 -12.13 22.30 19.75
CA ILE A 461 -11.52 21.58 20.87
C ILE A 461 -10.60 20.51 20.29
N GLN A 462 -9.30 20.74 20.40
CA GLN A 462 -8.31 19.76 19.96
C GLN A 462 -8.12 18.68 21.01
N LEU A 463 -8.35 17.42 20.64
CA LEU A 463 -8.06 16.26 21.48
C LEU A 463 -6.79 15.57 20.96
N VAL A 464 -5.81 15.40 21.85
CA VAL A 464 -4.51 14.82 21.52
C VAL A 464 -4.32 13.51 22.31
N PRO A 465 -4.35 12.34 21.67
CA PRO A 465 -4.09 11.08 22.35
C PRO A 465 -2.62 11.01 22.79
N THR A 466 -2.42 10.53 24.02
CA THR A 466 -1.09 10.35 24.62
C THR A 466 -0.90 8.96 25.19
N ARG A 467 0.35 8.51 25.23
CA ARG A 467 0.78 7.22 25.79
C ARG A 467 1.99 7.45 26.68
N ALA A 468 2.00 6.83 27.85
CA ALA A 468 3.15 6.81 28.76
C ALA A 468 3.32 5.38 29.28
N THR A 469 4.10 4.59 28.56
CA THR A 469 4.37 3.17 28.85
C THR A 469 5.86 2.88 28.72
N ASP A 470 6.32 1.75 29.28
CA ASP A 470 7.73 1.32 29.15
C ASP A 470 8.14 1.05 27.69
N GLU A 471 7.18 0.69 26.83
CA GLU A 471 7.44 0.43 25.42
C GLU A 471 7.49 1.71 24.60
N ARG A 472 6.68 2.72 24.97
CA ARG A 472 6.59 3.98 24.26
C ARG A 472 5.99 5.11 25.08
N VAL A 473 6.58 6.30 24.90
CA VAL A 473 6.08 7.59 25.36
C VAL A 473 5.76 8.47 24.15
N ASP A 474 4.53 8.97 24.06
CA ASP A 474 4.07 9.98 23.12
C ASP A 474 3.17 10.96 23.88
N VAL A 475 3.74 12.04 24.42
CA VAL A 475 3.02 13.01 25.27
C VAL A 475 3.35 14.45 24.87
N PHE A 476 4.60 14.73 24.52
CA PHE A 476 5.13 16.08 24.38
C PHE A 476 5.53 16.45 22.96
N ALA A 477 5.99 15.49 22.17
CA ALA A 477 6.42 15.70 20.80
C ALA A 477 5.20 16.13 19.96
N PRO A 478 5.31 17.22 19.18
CA PRO A 478 4.27 17.59 18.23
C PRO A 478 3.97 16.43 17.28
N ARG A 479 2.69 16.08 17.15
CA ARG A 479 2.24 15.05 16.21
C ARG A 479 2.38 15.59 14.79
N ARG A 480 2.89 14.77 13.87
CA ARG A 480 2.87 15.05 12.43
C ARG A 480 1.74 14.25 11.80
N SER A 481 0.71 14.94 11.33
CA SER A 481 -0.30 14.37 10.44
C SER A 481 0.08 14.68 9.00
N MET A 482 -0.10 13.71 8.10
CA MET A 482 0.00 13.97 6.68
C MET A 482 -1.25 14.75 6.22
N GLY A 483 -1.06 15.87 5.55
CA GLY A 483 -2.14 16.65 4.96
C GLY A 483 -1.90 16.96 3.48
N GLU A 484 -2.80 17.72 2.88
CA GLU A 484 -2.72 18.16 1.48
C GLU A 484 -1.40 18.87 1.17
N ALA A 485 -0.87 19.66 2.11
CA ALA A 485 0.38 20.41 1.94
C ALA A 485 1.64 19.53 1.90
N ASP A 486 1.54 18.26 2.32
CA ASP A 486 2.64 17.30 2.23
C ASP A 486 2.63 16.54 0.89
N LEU A 487 1.64 16.76 0.01
CA LEU A 487 1.57 16.11 -1.30
C LEU A 487 2.44 16.80 -2.35
N ASP A 488 3.12 16.03 -3.19
CA ASP A 488 3.84 16.58 -4.33
C ASP A 488 2.89 17.31 -5.31
N GLN A 489 3.33 18.46 -5.82
CA GLN A 489 2.59 19.29 -6.77
C GLN A 489 1.24 19.82 -6.24
N HIS A 490 1.01 19.79 -4.92
CA HIS A 490 -0.14 20.47 -4.32
C HIS A 490 -0.15 21.96 -4.69
N PHE A 491 -1.33 22.58 -4.63
CA PHE A 491 -1.50 24.00 -4.91
C PHE A 491 -2.13 24.73 -3.74
N GLY A 492 -1.77 26.02 -3.63
CA GLY A 492 -2.20 26.89 -2.54
C GLY A 492 -3.57 27.53 -2.74
N ASN A 493 -3.89 28.40 -1.79
CA ASN A 493 -5.17 29.09 -1.69
C ASN A 493 -5.52 29.91 -2.95
N PRO A 494 -6.82 30.12 -3.25
CA PRO A 494 -7.26 31.00 -4.34
C PRO A 494 -6.88 32.46 -4.08
N ASP A 495 -6.61 33.21 -5.16
CA ASP A 495 -6.29 34.65 -5.10
C ASP A 495 -7.49 35.48 -4.60
N SER A 496 -8.72 34.98 -4.84
CA SER A 496 -9.99 35.59 -4.42
C SER A 496 -10.35 35.48 -2.94
N SER A 497 -9.56 34.76 -2.13
CA SER A 497 -9.80 34.70 -0.68
C SER A 497 -9.62 36.09 -0.07
N THR A 498 -10.72 36.67 0.42
CA THR A 498 -10.72 38.00 1.06
C THR A 498 -10.04 37.97 2.43
N VAL A 499 -9.90 36.79 3.02
CA VAL A 499 -9.42 36.58 4.39
C VAL A 499 -7.94 36.22 4.38
N ALA A 500 -7.49 35.21 3.65
CA ALA A 500 -6.11 34.69 3.73
C ALA A 500 -5.57 34.20 2.38
N LYS A 501 -4.38 34.68 1.98
CA LYS A 501 -3.75 34.34 0.68
C LYS A 501 -2.70 33.25 0.80
N LYS A 502 -2.06 33.10 1.96
CA LYS A 502 -1.08 32.04 2.24
C LYS A 502 -1.58 31.08 3.31
N ARG A 503 -1.04 29.87 3.34
CA ARG A 503 -1.32 28.85 4.35
C ARG A 503 -1.01 29.35 5.75
N GLU A 504 0.12 30.03 5.92
CA GLU A 504 0.56 30.58 7.22
C GLU A 504 -0.42 31.62 7.75
N ASP A 505 -1.07 32.39 6.86
CA ASP A 505 -2.08 33.37 7.25
C ASP A 505 -3.30 32.69 7.89
N VAL A 506 -3.72 31.54 7.35
CA VAL A 506 -4.82 30.74 7.91
C VAL A 506 -4.40 30.09 9.22
N LEU A 507 -3.24 29.43 9.27
CA LEU A 507 -2.73 28.76 10.49
C LEU A 507 -2.47 29.73 11.65
N ASN A 508 -2.08 30.97 11.35
CA ASN A 508 -1.89 31.99 12.38
C ASN A 508 -3.21 32.51 12.95
N ARG A 509 -4.30 32.49 12.17
CA ARG A 509 -5.63 32.98 12.56
C ARG A 509 -6.50 31.88 13.16
N GLU A 510 -6.49 30.70 12.58
CA GLU A 510 -7.27 29.55 13.00
C GLU A 510 -6.40 28.63 13.86
N LYS A 511 -6.47 28.85 15.17
CA LYS A 511 -5.94 27.92 16.18
C LYS A 511 -7.10 27.29 16.93
N PRO A 512 -6.95 26.07 17.47
CA PRO A 512 -7.93 25.51 18.37
C PRO A 512 -8.18 26.46 19.53
N LEU A 513 -9.45 26.65 19.90
CA LEU A 513 -9.83 27.49 21.03
C LEU A 513 -9.42 26.83 22.34
N GLU A 514 -9.53 25.51 22.38
CA GLU A 514 -9.11 24.68 23.50
C GLU A 514 -8.27 23.52 22.97
N SER A 515 -7.30 23.08 23.77
CA SER A 515 -6.52 21.88 23.52
C SER A 515 -6.46 21.04 24.80
N LEU A 516 -6.59 19.72 24.63
CA LEU A 516 -6.60 18.75 25.72
C LEU A 516 -5.84 17.50 25.28
N LYS A 517 -4.87 17.10 26.09
CA LYS A 517 -4.20 15.80 25.97
C LYS A 517 -4.94 14.79 26.83
N TYR A 518 -5.16 13.59 26.32
CA TYR A 518 -5.79 12.51 27.08
C TYR A 518 -4.96 11.23 27.03
N LEU A 519 -5.00 10.44 28.09
CA LEU A 519 -4.25 9.18 28.16
C LEU A 519 -5.04 8.06 27.44
N LYS A 520 -4.54 7.60 26.29
CA LYS A 520 -5.13 6.48 25.54
C LYS A 520 -4.76 5.17 26.25
N VAL A 521 -5.73 4.56 26.92
CA VAL A 521 -5.54 3.26 27.60
C VAL A 521 -5.63 2.14 26.57
N ASP A 522 -4.58 1.31 26.47
CA ASP A 522 -4.55 0.17 25.54
C ASP A 522 -5.59 -0.90 25.94
N GLU A 523 -6.16 -1.64 24.98
CA GLU A 523 -7.19 -2.66 25.23
C GLU A 523 -6.69 -3.74 26.21
N LYS A 524 -5.37 -4.03 26.21
CA LYS A 524 -4.72 -4.92 27.18
C LYS A 524 -4.66 -4.36 28.59
N GLN A 525 -4.47 -3.05 28.76
CA GLN A 525 -4.51 -2.39 30.06
C GLN A 525 -5.94 -2.30 30.58
N ALA A 526 -6.93 -2.04 29.71
CA ALA A 526 -8.34 -2.09 30.06
C ALA A 526 -8.76 -3.48 30.55
N GLN A 527 -8.32 -4.55 29.87
CA GLN A 527 -8.58 -5.94 30.30
C GLN A 527 -7.84 -6.33 31.60
N ALA A 528 -6.62 -5.83 31.81
CA ALA A 528 -5.88 -6.07 33.05
C ALA A 528 -6.49 -5.33 34.25
N THR A 529 -7.08 -4.15 34.00
CA THR A 529 -7.80 -3.36 35.02
C THR A 529 -9.15 -3.99 35.34
N ALA A 530 -9.91 -4.42 34.33
CA ALA A 530 -11.15 -5.16 34.50
C ALA A 530 -10.96 -6.46 35.30
N LYS A 531 -9.86 -7.21 35.04
CA LYS A 531 -9.50 -8.40 35.83
C LYS A 531 -9.11 -8.10 37.28
N LYS A 532 -8.64 -6.89 37.59
CA LYS A 532 -8.37 -6.46 38.97
C LYS A 532 -9.64 -6.06 39.71
N GLU A 533 -10.66 -5.58 39.01
CA GLU A 533 -11.96 -5.21 39.58
C GLU A 533 -12.89 -6.42 39.78
N GLU A 534 -12.77 -7.49 38.97
CA GLU A 534 -13.55 -8.74 39.10
C GLU A 534 -13.09 -9.67 40.25
N GLY A 535 -12.16 -9.25 41.11
CA GLY A 535 -11.68 -10.02 42.27
C GLY A 535 -12.69 -10.30 43.39
N LYS A 536 -14.00 -10.09 43.19
CA LYS A 536 -15.07 -10.43 44.15
C LYS A 536 -16.11 -11.39 43.52
N ALA A 537 -15.76 -12.68 43.58
CA ALA A 537 -16.55 -13.94 43.49
C ALA A 537 -17.01 -14.51 42.11
N PRO A 538 -17.01 -15.86 41.89
CA PRO A 538 -17.19 -16.54 40.57
C PRO A 538 -18.41 -17.52 40.52
N PRO A 539 -18.60 -18.45 39.54
CA PRO A 539 -18.37 -18.44 38.07
C PRO A 539 -19.56 -19.03 37.22
N LYS A 540 -19.48 -18.95 35.87
CA LYS A 540 -19.47 -20.07 34.87
C LYS A 540 -20.11 -19.69 33.52
N THR A 541 -19.28 -19.58 32.48
CA THR A 541 -19.30 -20.46 31.29
C THR A 541 -18.01 -20.22 30.51
N ALA A 542 -17.14 -21.24 30.50
CA ALA A 542 -15.95 -21.31 29.67
C ALA A 542 -16.21 -22.32 28.56
N ALA A 543 -15.99 -21.92 27.31
CA ALA A 543 -15.32 -22.74 26.29
C ALA A 543 -15.09 -21.91 25.02
N ASN A 544 -13.89 -22.07 24.45
CA ASN A 544 -13.41 -21.58 23.15
C ASN A 544 -12.88 -20.14 23.06
N ALA A 545 -11.82 -19.86 23.82
CA ALA A 545 -10.71 -19.05 23.28
C ALA A 545 -9.56 -20.00 22.93
N LYS A 546 -9.37 -20.29 21.64
CA LYS A 546 -8.11 -20.86 21.14
C LYS A 546 -6.99 -19.88 21.49
N LYS A 547 -5.90 -20.40 22.05
CA LYS A 547 -4.62 -19.67 22.20
C LYS A 547 -4.19 -19.14 20.83
N HIS A 548 -4.41 -17.86 20.54
CA HIS A 548 -3.55 -17.12 19.62
C HIS A 548 -2.26 -16.77 20.35
N GLY A 549 -1.45 -17.80 20.56
CA GLY A 549 -0.05 -17.70 20.95
C GLY A 549 0.79 -17.82 19.68
N ASP A 550 0.72 -16.79 18.84
CA ASP A 550 1.81 -16.40 17.96
C ASP A 550 1.59 -14.92 17.66
N LYS A 551 2.49 -14.08 18.19
CA LYS A 551 2.56 -12.67 17.78
C LYS A 551 2.82 -12.68 16.28
N ASP A 552 2.07 -11.92 15.50
CA ASP A 552 2.33 -11.75 14.07
C ASP A 552 3.86 -11.54 13.87
N PRO A 553 4.55 -12.41 13.12
CA PRO A 553 6.00 -12.36 12.95
C PRO A 553 6.50 -11.05 12.32
N LEU A 554 5.58 -10.17 11.89
CA LEU A 554 5.85 -8.94 11.18
C LEU A 554 5.75 -7.65 12.00
N LEU A 555 5.14 -7.60 13.20
CA LEU A 555 5.06 -6.46 14.14
C LEU A 555 4.12 -5.27 13.89
N ASP A 556 3.34 -5.02 14.95
CA ASP A 556 2.76 -3.74 15.41
C ASP A 556 3.84 -2.78 15.94
N VAL A 557 4.14 -1.71 15.21
CA VAL A 557 4.68 -0.49 15.82
C VAL A 557 4.06 0.71 15.12
N ASP A 558 3.39 1.56 15.89
CA ASP A 558 3.01 2.89 15.40
C ASP A 558 4.29 3.64 14.97
N VAL A 559 4.32 4.23 13.79
CA VAL A 559 5.51 4.92 13.26
C VAL A 559 5.26 6.42 13.38
N ALA A 560 5.93 7.09 14.33
CA ALA A 560 5.81 8.53 14.60
C ALA A 560 4.36 9.07 14.78
N GLY A 561 3.40 8.23 15.18
CA GLY A 561 1.98 8.59 15.30
C GLY A 561 1.16 8.40 14.02
N MET A 562 1.79 8.06 12.88
CA MET A 562 1.10 7.76 11.62
C MET A 562 0.38 6.41 11.63
N GLY A 563 0.82 5.48 12.48
CA GLY A 563 0.13 4.21 12.68
C GLY A 563 -1.23 4.46 13.31
N GLU A 564 -1.34 5.39 14.26
CA GLU A 564 -2.61 5.71 14.92
C GLU A 564 -3.65 6.33 13.98
N ASP A 565 -3.27 7.26 13.10
CA ASP A 565 -4.22 7.85 12.13
C ASP A 565 -4.77 6.81 11.16
N LEU A 566 -3.88 5.89 10.76
CA LEU A 566 -4.21 4.81 9.85
C LEU A 566 -4.99 3.70 10.55
N ASP A 567 -4.64 3.37 11.79
CA ASP A 567 -5.38 2.42 12.63
C ASP A 567 -6.76 2.98 12.94
N ASP A 568 -6.89 4.28 13.25
CA ASP A 568 -8.19 4.94 13.44
C ASP A 568 -9.02 4.91 12.14
N GLN A 569 -8.40 5.08 10.96
CA GLN A 569 -9.04 4.91 9.64
C GLN A 569 -9.44 3.46 9.38
N LEU A 570 -8.59 2.49 9.72
CA LEU A 570 -8.85 1.07 9.48
C LEU A 570 -9.87 0.49 10.44
N ASP A 571 -9.80 0.89 11.69
CA ASP A 571 -10.82 0.67 12.69
C ASP A 571 -12.14 1.28 12.22
N ALA A 572 -12.12 2.46 11.59
CA ALA A 572 -13.32 3.05 11.01
C ALA A 572 -13.96 2.20 9.91
N GLU A 573 -13.13 1.65 9.03
CA GLU A 573 -13.57 0.82 7.91
C GLU A 573 -14.02 -0.57 8.35
N ALA A 574 -13.29 -1.20 9.27
CA ALA A 574 -13.49 -2.59 9.70
C ALA A 574 -14.56 -2.75 10.80
N GLN A 575 -14.85 -1.70 11.58
CA GLN A 575 -15.78 -1.82 12.71
C GLN A 575 -17.24 -1.69 12.26
N GLU A 576 -18.00 -2.74 12.56
CA GLU A 576 -19.46 -2.75 12.51
C GLU A 576 -20.08 -2.18 13.79
N GLU A 577 -19.36 -2.29 14.90
CA GLU A 577 -19.82 -1.86 16.21
C GLU A 577 -19.22 -0.51 16.57
N ILE A 578 -20.08 0.42 17.00
CA ILE A 578 -19.69 1.75 17.43
C ILE A 578 -18.97 1.65 18.78
N LYS A 579 -17.64 1.88 18.76
CA LYS A 579 -16.82 2.01 19.96
C LYS A 579 -17.08 3.36 20.63
N GLU A 580 -17.47 3.34 21.91
CA GLU A 580 -17.56 4.54 22.74
C GLU A 580 -16.17 4.85 23.31
N ASP A 581 -15.24 5.27 22.45
CA ASP A 581 -13.90 5.72 22.85
C ASP A 581 -13.94 7.06 23.61
N PHE A 582 -12.77 7.53 24.06
CA PHE A 582 -12.67 8.79 24.81
C PHE A 582 -13.25 9.99 24.04
N GLU A 583 -13.03 10.09 22.72
CA GLU A 583 -13.50 11.23 21.92
C GLU A 583 -15.03 11.20 21.80
N VAL A 584 -15.62 10.02 21.61
CA VAL A 584 -17.08 9.82 21.60
C VAL A 584 -17.70 10.15 22.96
N GLN A 585 -17.11 9.64 24.06
CA GLN A 585 -17.59 9.93 25.41
C GLN A 585 -17.45 11.41 25.76
N PHE A 586 -16.31 12.02 25.41
CA PHE A 586 -16.06 13.45 25.62
C PHE A 586 -17.07 14.30 24.87
N ALA A 587 -17.31 14.03 23.57
CA ALA A 587 -18.29 14.76 22.77
C ALA A 587 -19.72 14.60 23.32
N ARG A 588 -20.10 13.37 23.71
CA ARG A 588 -21.40 13.10 24.34
C ARG A 588 -21.59 13.91 25.62
N ASP A 589 -20.61 13.86 26.52
CA ASP A 589 -20.67 14.53 27.82
C ASP A 589 -20.60 16.05 27.66
N PHE A 590 -19.83 16.55 26.69
CA PHE A 590 -19.76 17.96 26.32
C PHE A 590 -21.13 18.49 25.88
N VAL A 591 -21.81 17.79 24.97
CA VAL A 591 -23.16 18.13 24.48
C VAL A 591 -24.19 18.15 25.62
N LEU A 592 -24.09 17.23 26.59
CA LEU A 592 -24.97 17.20 27.77
C LEU A 592 -24.70 18.35 28.76
N ARG A 593 -23.44 18.76 28.91
CA ARG A 593 -23.03 19.82 29.84
C ARG A 593 -23.21 21.22 29.25
N ALA A 594 -23.16 21.33 27.93
CA ALA A 594 -23.37 22.56 27.17
C ALA A 594 -24.50 22.36 26.16
N PRO A 595 -25.78 22.45 26.60
CA PRO A 595 -26.93 22.10 25.77
C PRO A 595 -27.35 23.20 24.77
N ALA A 596 -26.52 24.24 24.57
CA ALA A 596 -26.81 25.29 23.60
C ALA A 596 -26.76 24.76 22.15
N THR A 597 -27.68 25.25 21.32
CA THR A 597 -27.78 24.84 19.91
C THR A 597 -26.80 25.59 18.99
N THR A 598 -26.20 26.68 19.46
CA THR A 598 -25.18 27.44 18.74
C THR A 598 -23.77 27.14 19.26
N ARG A 599 -22.81 27.03 18.35
CA ARG A 599 -21.41 26.65 18.64
C ARG A 599 -20.77 27.61 19.65
N LYS A 600 -20.89 28.93 19.46
CA LYS A 600 -20.26 29.94 20.35
C LYS A 600 -20.77 29.84 21.78
N GLU A 601 -22.07 29.71 21.97
CA GLU A 601 -22.65 29.62 23.32
C GLU A 601 -22.36 28.25 23.94
N GLN A 602 -22.35 27.19 23.14
CA GLN A 602 -21.95 25.86 23.57
C GLN A 602 -20.50 25.82 24.08
N LEU A 603 -19.56 26.42 23.36
CA LEU A 603 -18.15 26.53 23.78
C LEU A 603 -18.00 27.33 25.09
N LYS A 604 -18.75 28.43 25.23
CA LYS A 604 -18.75 29.25 26.44
C LYS A 604 -19.26 28.48 27.66
N GLN A 605 -20.36 27.75 27.51
CA GLN A 605 -20.94 26.91 28.58
C GLN A 605 -20.05 25.71 28.92
N GLY A 606 -19.40 25.13 27.92
CA GLY A 606 -18.55 23.95 28.06
C GLY A 606 -17.17 24.22 28.65
N LYS A 607 -16.72 25.48 28.73
CA LYS A 607 -15.39 25.87 29.23
C LYS A 607 -14.99 25.18 30.54
N ALA A 608 -15.87 25.22 31.55
CA ALA A 608 -15.59 24.63 32.86
C ALA A 608 -15.45 23.10 32.80
N PHE A 609 -16.22 22.44 31.94
CA PHE A 609 -16.11 21.00 31.71
C PHE A 609 -14.79 20.64 31.02
N ILE A 610 -14.37 21.42 30.01
CA ILE A 610 -13.10 21.22 29.31
C ILE A 610 -11.93 21.38 30.28
N ASP A 611 -11.92 22.45 31.10
CA ASP A 611 -10.87 22.70 32.07
C ASP A 611 -10.80 21.62 33.15
N GLN A 612 -11.97 21.15 33.63
CA GLN A 612 -12.05 20.00 34.54
C GLN A 612 -11.45 18.74 33.89
N LYS A 613 -11.86 18.40 32.67
CA LYS A 613 -11.37 17.22 31.96
C LYS A 613 -9.89 17.30 31.65
N ARG A 614 -9.38 18.49 31.32
CA ARG A 614 -7.94 18.72 31.12
C ARG A 614 -7.17 18.42 32.41
N ALA A 615 -7.61 18.94 33.54
CA ALA A 615 -6.95 18.69 34.83
C ALA A 615 -6.99 17.20 35.23
N GLU A 616 -8.13 16.53 34.99
CA GLU A 616 -8.27 15.08 35.20
C GLU A 616 -7.27 14.29 34.35
N GLU A 617 -7.20 14.55 33.05
CA GLU A 617 -6.30 13.84 32.15
C GLU A 617 -4.83 14.20 32.36
N GLU A 618 -4.50 15.45 32.68
CA GLU A 618 -3.14 15.85 33.06
C GLU A 618 -2.69 15.12 34.33
N SER A 619 -3.57 14.96 35.32
CA SER A 619 -3.28 14.16 36.52
C SER A 619 -3.01 12.69 36.16
N ARG A 620 -3.82 12.11 35.27
CA ARG A 620 -3.64 10.73 34.78
C ARG A 620 -2.34 10.55 34.00
N ILE A 621 -1.99 11.50 33.12
CA ILE A 621 -0.74 11.49 32.35
C ILE A 621 0.46 11.61 33.29
N ASN A 622 0.42 12.55 34.25
CA ASN A 622 1.49 12.73 35.23
C ASN A 622 1.66 11.47 36.10
N ALA A 623 0.56 10.84 36.51
CA ALA A 623 0.61 9.57 37.24
C ALA A 623 1.18 8.43 36.39
N ALA A 624 0.84 8.37 35.10
CA ALA A 624 1.39 7.38 34.18
C ALA A 624 2.91 7.59 33.97
N ILE A 625 3.38 8.83 33.83
CA ILE A 625 4.81 9.15 33.75
C ILE A 625 5.53 8.79 35.06
N ALA A 626 4.94 9.13 36.21
CA ALA A 626 5.50 8.78 37.51
C ALA A 626 5.60 7.26 37.71
N ALA A 627 4.65 6.49 37.17
CA ALA A 627 4.68 5.02 37.18
C ALA A 627 5.84 4.43 36.37
N LEU A 628 6.43 5.18 35.44
CA LEU A 628 7.67 4.82 34.73
C LEU A 628 8.94 5.10 35.58
N GLY A 629 8.79 5.50 36.84
CA GLY A 629 9.90 5.80 37.75
C GLY A 629 10.54 7.18 37.53
N VAL A 630 9.85 8.10 36.87
CA VAL A 630 10.35 9.46 36.60
C VAL A 630 9.83 10.46 37.64
N ASP A 631 10.74 11.19 38.31
CA ASP A 631 10.35 12.37 39.11
C ASP A 631 9.86 13.47 38.18
N TRP A 632 8.53 13.57 38.06
CA TRP A 632 7.83 14.53 37.19
C TRP A 632 7.35 15.78 37.94
N SER A 633 7.95 16.11 39.09
CA SER A 633 7.65 17.35 39.82
C SER A 633 8.02 18.60 39.02
N ALA A 634 7.14 19.61 39.06
CA ALA A 634 7.43 20.95 38.51
C ALA A 634 8.46 21.69 39.38
N GLY A 635 9.11 22.71 38.83
CA GLY A 635 10.01 23.58 39.59
C GLY A 635 10.33 24.89 38.89
N PRO A 636 11.27 25.69 39.43
CA PRO A 636 11.55 27.04 38.93
C PRO A 636 12.30 27.02 37.59
N THR A 637 12.17 28.11 36.82
CA THR A 637 12.90 28.30 35.56
C THR A 637 14.40 28.45 35.81
N PRO A 638 15.26 27.59 35.23
CA PRO A 638 16.71 27.71 35.36
C PRO A 638 17.23 28.92 34.58
N LYS A 639 18.20 29.64 35.13
CA LYS A 639 18.79 30.84 34.52
C LYS A 639 19.98 30.52 33.61
N ASN A 640 20.76 29.51 33.96
CA ASN A 640 21.95 29.11 33.21
C ASN A 640 22.00 27.58 33.05
N VAL A 641 21.45 27.09 31.94
CA VAL A 641 21.39 25.66 31.64
C VAL A 641 22.72 25.22 31.01
N GLN A 642 23.42 24.30 31.67
CA GLN A 642 24.59 23.63 31.11
C GLN A 642 24.37 22.12 31.17
N MET A 643 24.37 21.48 30.00
CA MET A 643 24.12 20.05 29.88
C MET A 643 25.23 19.38 29.09
N ALA A 644 25.46 18.10 29.34
CA ALA A 644 26.21 17.25 28.44
C ALA A 644 25.36 16.02 28.10
N VAL A 645 25.34 15.66 26.82
CA VAL A 645 24.43 14.64 26.31
C VAL A 645 25.16 13.64 25.43
N SER A 646 24.77 12.37 25.52
CA SER A 646 25.26 11.31 24.64
C SER A 646 24.12 10.42 24.18
N LEU A 647 24.19 9.96 22.93
CA LEU A 647 23.23 9.04 22.33
C LEU A 647 23.98 7.78 21.89
N THR A 648 23.42 6.62 22.21
CA THR A 648 23.88 5.31 21.71
C THR A 648 22.72 4.58 21.05
N PRO A 649 22.93 3.82 19.97
CA PRO A 649 24.22 3.47 19.36
C PRO A 649 24.90 4.65 18.65
N GLY A 650 26.23 4.59 18.52
CA GLY A 650 27.02 5.58 17.76
C GLY A 650 27.10 5.25 16.26
N PRO A 651 27.76 6.09 15.45
CA PRO A 651 27.80 5.96 13.98
C PRO A 651 28.52 4.69 13.46
N ASP A 652 29.41 4.10 14.26
CA ASP A 652 30.13 2.88 13.89
C ASP A 652 29.37 1.60 14.26
N ALA A 653 28.32 1.71 15.09
CA ALA A 653 27.54 0.56 15.52
C ALA A 653 26.65 0.08 14.37
N LYS A 654 26.86 -1.16 13.92
CA LYS A 654 26.01 -1.83 12.94
C LYS A 654 24.71 -2.29 13.59
N ILE A 655 23.59 -1.71 13.18
CA ILE A 655 22.26 -2.06 13.66
C ILE A 655 21.60 -2.97 12.63
N LEU A 656 21.32 -4.22 12.99
CA LEU A 656 20.80 -5.21 12.05
C LEU A 656 19.28 -5.05 11.85
N ALA A 657 18.83 -5.18 10.61
CA ALA A 657 17.41 -5.24 10.25
C ALA A 657 16.69 -6.39 10.99
N GLY A 658 15.41 -6.19 11.32
CA GLY A 658 14.60 -7.17 12.06
C GLY A 658 14.82 -7.22 13.58
N GLU A 659 15.90 -6.62 14.11
CA GLU A 659 16.19 -6.56 15.54
C GLU A 659 15.40 -5.46 16.26
N VAL A 660 15.37 -5.54 17.60
CA VAL A 660 14.95 -4.43 18.46
C VAL A 660 16.20 -3.64 18.82
N MET A 661 16.37 -2.48 18.20
CA MET A 661 17.40 -1.52 18.57
C MET A 661 17.01 -0.81 19.86
N GLU A 662 17.92 -0.73 20.83
CA GLU A 662 17.77 0.11 22.01
C GLU A 662 18.52 1.44 21.81
N MET A 663 17.76 2.52 21.69
CA MET A 663 18.29 3.88 21.61
C MET A 663 18.35 4.49 23.00
N ALA A 664 19.56 4.68 23.54
CA ALA A 664 19.76 5.23 24.87
C ALA A 664 20.31 6.66 24.80
N LEU A 665 19.60 7.59 25.43
CA LEU A 665 20.00 8.99 25.54
C LEU A 665 20.36 9.27 27.00
N THR A 666 21.57 9.77 27.23
CA THR A 666 22.06 10.17 28.56
C THR A 666 22.14 11.68 28.63
N ALA A 667 21.62 12.27 29.70
CA ALA A 667 21.71 13.69 30.00
C ALA A 667 22.39 13.91 31.36
N GLU A 668 23.40 14.77 31.38
CA GLU A 668 24.12 15.23 32.56
C GLU A 668 23.81 16.71 32.79
N ASN A 669 23.37 17.10 33.98
CA ASN A 669 23.30 18.51 34.36
C ASN A 669 24.66 18.97 34.87
N ARG A 670 25.37 19.79 34.09
CA ARG A 670 26.66 20.40 34.47
C ARG A 670 26.51 21.81 35.03
N GLY A 671 25.28 22.31 35.11
CA GLY A 671 24.96 23.59 35.73
C GLY A 671 25.00 23.52 37.24
N THR A 672 24.73 24.67 37.87
CA THR A 672 24.66 24.82 39.33
C THR A 672 23.23 24.78 39.87
N GLU A 673 22.23 24.81 38.99
CA GLU A 673 20.80 24.81 39.34
C GLU A 673 20.16 23.47 38.96
N PRO A 674 19.17 22.97 39.73
CA PRO A 674 18.42 21.78 39.35
C PRO A 674 17.53 22.06 38.14
N LEU A 675 17.46 21.10 37.22
CA LEU A 675 16.51 21.11 36.10
C LEU A 675 15.30 20.25 36.45
N LYS A 676 14.11 20.62 35.97
CA LYS A 676 12.85 19.91 36.26
C LYS A 676 12.09 19.62 34.98
N ARG A 677 11.38 18.47 34.95
CA ARG A 677 10.61 17.97 33.79
C ARG A 677 11.40 17.99 32.48
N VAL A 678 12.69 17.71 32.57
CA VAL A 678 13.57 17.62 31.41
C VAL A 678 13.11 16.44 30.55
N ARG A 679 12.91 16.74 29.27
CA ARG A 679 12.49 15.79 28.25
C ARG A 679 13.19 16.09 26.95
N ALA A 680 13.20 15.12 26.06
CA ALA A 680 13.72 15.30 24.71
C ALA A 680 12.90 14.50 23.71
N TRP A 681 13.00 14.85 22.44
CA TRP A 681 12.56 13.97 21.35
C TRP A 681 13.50 14.04 20.16
N THR A 682 13.43 13.01 19.33
CA THR A 682 14.15 12.92 18.06
C THR A 682 13.42 13.63 16.91
N GLU A 683 14.20 14.13 15.97
CA GLU A 683 13.81 14.60 14.64
C GLU A 683 14.63 13.81 13.61
N SER A 684 13.97 13.12 12.68
CA SER A 684 14.61 12.31 11.64
C SER A 684 13.74 12.15 10.40
N ASP A 685 14.37 12.07 9.22
CA ASP A 685 13.68 11.68 7.97
C ASP A 685 13.27 10.20 7.96
N ASN A 686 13.84 9.40 8.87
CA ASN A 686 13.42 8.03 9.09
C ASN A 686 12.30 8.00 10.13
N ALA A 687 11.09 7.70 9.68
CA ALA A 687 9.90 7.71 10.52
C ALA A 687 9.95 6.72 11.71
N PHE A 688 10.79 5.66 11.66
CA PHE A 688 11.01 4.78 12.81
C PHE A 688 11.81 5.43 13.93
N LEU A 689 12.60 6.45 13.59
CA LEU A 689 13.46 7.20 14.50
C LEU A 689 12.88 8.56 14.85
N ASP A 690 11.90 9.08 14.11
CA ASP A 690 11.30 10.38 14.34
C ASP A 690 10.38 10.39 15.57
N ARG A 691 10.30 11.54 16.26
CA ARG A 691 9.42 11.81 17.42
C ARG A 691 9.51 10.81 18.58
N ARG A 692 10.66 10.16 18.78
CA ARG A 692 10.90 9.28 19.93
C ARG A 692 11.19 10.11 21.16
N GLU A 693 10.32 10.03 22.17
CA GLU A 693 10.45 10.80 23.40
C GLU A 693 11.33 10.14 24.46
N PHE A 694 12.08 10.98 25.18
CA PHE A 694 12.91 10.62 26.31
C PHE A 694 12.51 11.46 27.52
N LEU A 695 12.22 10.83 28.65
CA LEU A 695 11.78 11.51 29.87
C LEU A 695 12.85 11.41 30.96
N PHE A 696 13.49 12.52 31.32
CA PHE A 696 14.50 12.56 32.38
C PHE A 696 13.93 13.04 33.72
N GLY A 697 12.89 13.87 33.69
CA GLY A 697 12.25 14.43 34.88
C GLY A 697 13.17 15.43 35.58
N ALA A 698 13.34 15.30 36.89
CA ALA A 698 14.29 16.11 37.65
C ALA A 698 15.75 15.70 37.40
N LEU A 699 16.65 16.68 37.27
CA LEU A 699 18.11 16.50 37.21
C LEU A 699 18.80 17.48 38.16
N ALA A 700 19.33 16.97 39.27
CA ALA A 700 20.15 17.75 40.19
C ALA A 700 21.50 18.16 39.56
N PRO A 701 22.15 19.23 40.06
CA PRO A 701 23.52 19.57 39.64
C PRO A 701 24.48 18.38 39.77
N GLY A 702 25.18 18.05 38.69
CA GLY A 702 26.09 16.90 38.58
C GLY A 702 25.40 15.54 38.35
N GLU A 703 24.07 15.48 38.37
CA GLU A 703 23.33 14.23 38.15
C GLU A 703 23.35 13.81 36.67
N LYS A 704 23.46 12.50 36.45
CA LYS A 704 23.38 11.84 35.14
C LYS A 704 22.20 10.89 35.13
N LYS A 705 21.33 11.00 34.13
CA LYS A 705 20.26 10.03 33.87
C LYS A 705 20.30 9.54 32.43
N THR A 706 19.91 8.29 32.24
CA THR A 706 19.80 7.65 30.93
C THR A 706 18.37 7.18 30.73
N TRP A 707 17.78 7.54 29.60
CA TRP A 707 16.50 7.01 29.15
C TRP A 707 16.69 6.16 27.90
N LYS A 708 15.94 5.06 27.80
CA LYS A 708 16.08 4.07 26.73
C LYS A 708 14.76 3.93 25.98
N VAL A 709 14.83 3.97 24.65
CA VAL A 709 13.70 3.75 23.75
C VAL A 709 13.98 2.52 22.91
N LYS A 710 13.04 1.58 22.87
CA LYS A 710 13.13 0.40 22.01
C LYS A 710 12.51 0.72 20.66
N VAL A 711 13.28 0.53 19.60
CA VAL A 711 12.85 0.72 18.21
C VAL A 711 12.96 -0.61 17.49
N ARG A 712 11.83 -1.20 17.12
CA ARG A 712 11.84 -2.46 16.39
C ARG A 712 11.89 -2.21 14.89
N LEU A 713 12.88 -2.80 14.25
CA LEU A 713 13.18 -2.54 12.85
C LEU A 713 12.50 -3.56 11.94
N PRO A 714 12.05 -3.15 10.73
CA PRO A 714 11.57 -4.08 9.73
C PRO A 714 12.68 -5.06 9.30
N LYS A 715 12.30 -6.29 8.94
CA LYS A 715 13.24 -7.31 8.43
C LYS A 715 13.71 -7.02 7.01
N ASP A 716 12.87 -6.34 6.23
CA ASP A 716 13.12 -5.90 4.86
C ASP A 716 13.99 -4.63 4.77
N LEU A 717 14.35 -4.00 5.90
CA LEU A 717 15.13 -2.76 5.95
C LEU A 717 16.43 -2.87 5.13
N THR A 718 16.55 -2.06 4.07
CA THR A 718 17.78 -1.92 3.28
C THR A 718 18.86 -1.21 4.09
N SER A 719 20.13 -1.61 3.89
CA SER A 719 21.27 -0.93 4.49
C SER A 719 21.27 0.57 4.19
N ARG A 720 21.36 1.40 5.24
CA ARG A 720 21.21 2.86 5.13
C ARG A 720 21.81 3.60 6.33
N ARG A 721 22.07 4.89 6.12
CA ARG A 721 22.46 5.85 7.16
C ARG A 721 21.32 6.82 7.40
N ASP A 722 21.00 7.08 8.66
CA ASP A 722 19.99 8.09 9.00
C ASP A 722 20.51 9.00 10.11
N ASP A 723 20.23 10.30 9.96
CA ASP A 723 20.53 11.28 10.99
C ASP A 723 19.37 11.35 11.99
N VAL A 724 19.73 11.55 13.25
CA VAL A 724 18.81 11.74 14.37
C VAL A 724 19.25 13.00 15.10
N THR A 725 18.39 14.02 15.09
CA THR A 725 18.58 15.24 15.88
C THR A 725 17.74 15.15 17.14
N VAL A 726 18.36 15.25 18.31
CA VAL A 726 17.68 15.24 19.61
C VAL A 726 17.60 16.66 20.13
N ARG A 727 16.37 17.12 20.40
CA ARG A 727 16.10 18.43 21.02
C ARG A 727 15.57 18.26 22.43
N PHE A 728 16.03 19.10 23.34
CA PHE A 728 15.69 19.06 24.76
C PHE A 728 14.74 20.19 25.15
N PHE A 729 13.85 19.91 26.11
CA PHE A 729 12.81 20.83 26.57
C PHE A 729 12.54 20.66 28.07
N ASP A 730 12.03 21.72 28.67
CA ASP A 730 11.41 21.74 30.00
C ASP A 730 10.03 22.45 29.94
N ASP A 731 9.42 22.76 31.08
CA ASP A 731 8.13 23.47 31.13
C ASP A 731 8.19 24.92 30.63
N HIS A 732 9.39 25.49 30.45
CA HIS A 732 9.63 26.86 30.02
C HIS A 732 10.05 26.98 28.54
N GLY A 733 10.37 25.87 27.88
CA GLY A 733 10.57 25.82 26.44
C GLY A 733 11.73 24.93 26.02
N ALA A 734 12.39 25.31 24.93
CA ALA A 734 13.55 24.60 24.40
C ALA A 734 14.80 24.90 25.25
N LEU A 735 15.54 23.86 25.59
CA LEU A 735 16.85 23.95 26.23
C LEU A 735 17.94 24.15 25.15
N PRO A 736 19.08 24.81 25.45
CA PRO A 736 20.08 25.18 24.45
C PRO A 736 20.81 23.98 23.82
N GLU A 737 20.81 22.82 24.48
CA GLU A 737 21.51 21.63 24.02
C GLU A 737 20.78 20.94 22.87
N THR A 738 21.49 20.61 21.79
CA THR A 738 20.99 19.82 20.66
C THR A 738 22.04 18.80 20.27
N ARG A 739 21.63 17.53 20.10
CA ARG A 739 22.55 16.44 19.74
C ARG A 739 22.19 15.84 18.40
N VAL A 740 23.12 15.89 17.43
CA VAL A 740 22.98 15.20 16.14
C VAL A 740 23.82 13.92 16.14
N ALA A 741 23.21 12.78 15.80
CA ALA A 741 23.87 11.50 15.64
C ALA A 741 23.52 10.86 14.29
N GLU A 742 24.43 10.08 13.73
CA GLU A 742 24.20 9.25 12.54
C GLU A 742 24.08 7.79 13.01
N LEU A 743 23.06 7.06 12.53
CA LEU A 743 22.87 5.63 12.81
C LEU A 743 23.11 4.79 11.54
N ASN A 744 23.72 3.62 11.72
CA ASN A 744 24.06 2.71 10.63
C ASN A 744 23.21 1.44 10.64
N PHE A 745 22.31 1.32 9.68
CA PHE A 745 21.48 0.13 9.50
C PHE A 745 22.10 -0.81 8.48
N VAL A 746 22.06 -2.10 8.78
CA VAL A 746 22.56 -3.19 7.93
C VAL A 746 21.41 -4.13 7.63
N GLU A 747 21.21 -4.41 6.35
CA GLU A 747 20.17 -5.36 5.92
C GLU A 747 20.50 -6.81 6.30
N LEU A 748 19.46 -7.65 6.35
CA LEU A 748 19.63 -9.09 6.42
C LEU A 748 20.12 -9.64 5.07
N PRO A 749 20.94 -10.71 5.05
CA PRO A 749 21.24 -11.45 3.84
C PRO A 749 19.93 -11.86 3.12
N ARG A 750 19.90 -11.75 1.79
CA ARG A 750 18.68 -11.95 0.99
C ARG A 750 18.64 -13.34 0.35
N PRO A 751 17.48 -14.04 0.37
CA PRO A 751 17.27 -15.22 -0.46
C PRO A 751 17.20 -14.82 -1.94
N ALA A 752 17.40 -15.79 -2.82
CA ALA A 752 17.12 -15.65 -4.25
C ALA A 752 16.54 -16.98 -4.73
N PHE A 753 15.41 -16.95 -5.44
CA PHE A 753 14.69 -18.18 -5.78
C PHE A 753 15.05 -18.65 -7.18
N ALA A 754 15.78 -19.76 -7.26
CA ALA A 754 15.89 -20.55 -8.47
C ALA A 754 14.84 -21.66 -8.43
N PHE A 755 14.42 -22.17 -9.57
CA PHE A 755 13.48 -23.27 -9.61
C PHE A 755 13.59 -24.15 -10.84
N ASN A 756 12.83 -25.25 -10.81
CA ASN A 756 12.57 -26.11 -11.95
C ASN A 756 11.16 -26.70 -11.79
N TRP A 757 10.59 -27.20 -12.88
CA TRP A 757 9.28 -27.85 -12.82
C TRP A 757 9.23 -29.12 -13.65
N GLN A 758 8.30 -30.00 -13.29
CA GLN A 758 8.06 -31.28 -13.94
C GLN A 758 6.58 -31.61 -13.97
N VAL A 759 6.09 -32.09 -15.11
CA VAL A 759 4.76 -32.71 -15.20
C VAL A 759 4.85 -34.16 -14.74
N ILE A 760 3.96 -34.53 -13.82
CA ILE A 760 3.73 -35.89 -13.34
C ILE A 760 2.38 -36.31 -13.89
N ASP A 761 2.47 -37.18 -14.89
CA ASP A 761 1.36 -37.72 -15.68
C ASP A 761 0.99 -39.14 -15.18
N ASP A 762 0.56 -39.26 -13.92
CA ASP A 762 0.35 -40.54 -13.24
C ASP A 762 -1.11 -40.79 -12.81
N CYS A 763 -2.06 -40.02 -13.35
CA CYS A 763 -3.47 -40.21 -13.08
C CYS A 763 -4.01 -41.52 -13.69
N ALA A 764 -5.19 -41.97 -13.23
CA ALA A 764 -5.76 -43.26 -13.65
C ALA A 764 -6.04 -43.37 -15.16
N THR A 765 -6.24 -42.25 -15.84
CA THR A 765 -6.46 -42.19 -17.30
C THR A 765 -5.24 -41.68 -18.07
N CYS A 766 -4.17 -41.31 -17.37
CA CYS A 766 -2.95 -40.75 -17.92
C CYS A 766 -2.09 -41.84 -18.54
N ASN A 767 -1.25 -41.46 -19.51
CA ASN A 767 -0.47 -42.42 -20.29
C ASN A 767 0.95 -42.65 -19.75
N GLY A 768 1.40 -41.82 -18.80
CA GLY A 768 2.69 -41.95 -18.12
C GLY A 768 3.87 -41.33 -18.86
N ASP A 769 3.66 -40.52 -19.91
CA ASP A 769 4.71 -39.97 -20.76
C ASP A 769 5.32 -38.65 -20.25
N GLY A 770 4.76 -38.08 -19.19
CA GLY A 770 5.26 -36.84 -18.59
C GLY A 770 4.97 -35.58 -19.39
N THR A 771 3.97 -35.62 -20.27
CA THR A 771 3.41 -34.44 -20.95
C THR A 771 1.90 -34.34 -20.68
N VAL A 772 1.33 -33.16 -20.91
CA VAL A 772 -0.10 -32.94 -20.65
C VAL A 772 -0.90 -33.21 -21.93
N GLN A 773 -1.96 -34.02 -21.84
CA GLN A 773 -2.95 -34.16 -22.91
C GLN A 773 -4.32 -33.57 -22.54
N ARG A 774 -5.11 -33.29 -23.59
CA ARG A 774 -6.47 -32.74 -23.46
C ARG A 774 -7.40 -33.76 -22.79
N GLY A 775 -8.00 -33.37 -21.68
CA GLY A 775 -8.91 -34.19 -20.87
C GLY A 775 -8.24 -34.85 -19.67
N GLU A 776 -6.95 -34.61 -19.43
CA GLU A 776 -6.22 -35.18 -18.30
C GLU A 776 -6.17 -34.27 -17.08
N THR A 777 -5.93 -34.91 -15.93
CA THR A 777 -5.57 -34.24 -14.69
C THR A 777 -4.15 -34.63 -14.33
N VAL A 778 -3.24 -33.68 -14.44
CA VAL A 778 -1.80 -33.87 -14.21
C VAL A 778 -1.36 -33.16 -12.94
N SER A 779 -0.25 -33.61 -12.35
CA SER A 779 0.42 -32.83 -11.31
C SER A 779 1.62 -32.09 -11.89
N VAL A 780 1.85 -30.84 -11.50
CA VAL A 780 3.08 -30.11 -11.77
C VAL A 780 3.86 -29.97 -10.47
N LEU A 781 5.02 -30.61 -10.42
CA LEU A 781 5.99 -30.39 -9.36
C LEU A 781 6.79 -29.13 -9.67
N LEU A 782 6.94 -28.25 -8.69
CA LEU A 782 7.81 -27.09 -8.73
C LEU A 782 8.85 -27.23 -7.62
N ASP A 783 10.09 -27.45 -8.01
CA ASP A 783 11.23 -27.48 -7.09
C ASP A 783 11.78 -26.07 -6.95
N VAL A 784 11.70 -25.50 -5.76
CA VAL A 784 12.19 -24.15 -5.45
C VAL A 784 13.45 -24.26 -4.60
N THR A 785 14.55 -23.73 -5.12
CA THR A 785 15.86 -23.69 -4.47
C THR A 785 16.20 -22.27 -4.08
N ASN A 786 16.60 -22.07 -2.83
CA ASN A 786 17.16 -20.79 -2.42
C ASN A 786 18.63 -20.70 -2.86
N ALA A 787 18.87 -20.00 -3.97
CA ALA A 787 20.19 -19.72 -4.52
C ALA A 787 20.85 -18.45 -3.93
N GLY A 788 20.18 -17.77 -2.99
CA GLY A 788 20.68 -16.57 -2.32
C GLY A 788 21.59 -16.89 -1.13
N THR A 789 22.09 -15.83 -0.50
CA THR A 789 22.97 -15.94 0.68
C THR A 789 22.20 -15.92 1.99
N GLY A 790 20.96 -15.42 1.98
CA GLY A 790 20.07 -15.36 3.13
C GLY A 790 19.06 -16.49 3.20
N THR A 791 18.55 -16.73 4.40
CA THR A 791 17.45 -17.68 4.62
C THR A 791 16.12 -16.99 4.26
N ALA A 792 15.31 -17.61 3.40
CA ALA A 792 13.92 -17.22 3.25
C ALA A 792 13.17 -17.62 4.52
N LEU A 793 12.41 -16.70 5.10
CA LEU A 793 11.87 -16.82 6.45
C LEU A 793 10.46 -17.42 6.46
N ASP A 794 9.60 -16.98 5.53
CA ASP A 794 8.28 -17.58 5.33
C ASP A 794 7.87 -17.47 3.86
N SER A 795 8.32 -18.46 3.10
CA SER A 795 8.10 -18.46 1.66
C SER A 795 6.88 -19.28 1.23
N PHE A 796 6.26 -18.86 0.15
CA PHE A 796 5.22 -19.62 -0.52
C PHE A 796 5.34 -19.46 -2.03
N THR A 797 4.77 -20.41 -2.77
CA THR A 797 4.65 -20.34 -4.21
C THR A 797 3.18 -20.30 -4.61
N GLN A 798 2.89 -19.63 -5.72
CA GLN A 798 1.58 -19.55 -6.31
C GLN A 798 1.65 -19.69 -7.82
N ILE A 799 0.74 -20.46 -8.42
CA ILE A 799 0.44 -20.42 -9.85
C ILE A 799 -0.99 -19.94 -10.08
N LYS A 800 -1.17 -19.17 -11.14
CA LYS A 800 -2.47 -18.70 -11.63
C LYS A 800 -2.65 -19.08 -13.09
N ASN A 801 -3.90 -19.31 -13.48
CA ASN A 801 -4.26 -19.49 -14.88
C ASN A 801 -4.08 -18.15 -15.63
N GLY A 802 -3.47 -18.18 -16.82
CA GLY A 802 -3.30 -17.01 -17.68
C GLY A 802 -4.59 -16.52 -18.36
N GLY A 803 -5.75 -17.14 -18.11
CA GLY A 803 -7.07 -16.63 -18.50
C GLY A 803 -7.92 -17.57 -19.36
N ASP A 804 -7.59 -18.86 -19.48
CA ASP A 804 -8.38 -19.82 -20.28
C ASP A 804 -9.33 -20.64 -19.41
N ALA A 805 -10.65 -20.52 -19.63
CA ALA A 805 -11.68 -21.22 -18.86
C ALA A 805 -11.61 -22.78 -18.95
N ASN A 806 -10.82 -23.32 -19.86
CA ASN A 806 -10.59 -24.76 -20.03
C ASN A 806 -9.40 -25.30 -19.22
N ILE A 807 -8.65 -24.44 -18.54
CA ILE A 807 -7.57 -24.83 -17.63
C ILE A 807 -8.06 -24.65 -16.20
N PHE A 808 -8.09 -25.74 -15.44
CA PHE A 808 -8.46 -25.73 -14.05
C PHE A 808 -7.26 -26.08 -13.18
N ILE A 809 -7.06 -25.34 -12.09
CA ILE A 809 -6.00 -25.60 -11.12
C ILE A 809 -6.71 -25.93 -9.81
N GLU A 810 -6.45 -27.10 -9.20
CA GLU A 810 -7.15 -27.57 -7.99
C GLU A 810 -6.62 -26.96 -6.70
N LYS A 811 -5.36 -26.55 -6.70
CA LYS A 811 -4.75 -25.72 -5.64
C LYS A 811 -3.59 -24.98 -6.24
N GLY A 812 -3.63 -23.66 -6.28
CA GLY A 812 -2.59 -22.85 -6.90
C GLY A 812 -1.72 -22.12 -5.91
N ARG A 813 -1.82 -22.35 -4.59
CA ARG A 813 -0.89 -21.80 -3.59
C ARG A 813 -0.36 -22.87 -2.65
N PHE A 814 0.95 -22.91 -2.46
CA PHE A 814 1.64 -23.84 -1.56
C PHE A 814 2.62 -23.11 -0.66
N LYS A 815 2.55 -23.41 0.65
CA LYS A 815 3.50 -22.90 1.63
C LYS A 815 4.78 -23.73 1.57
N LEU A 816 5.92 -23.06 1.44
CA LEU A 816 7.25 -23.65 1.48
C LEU A 816 7.90 -23.43 2.86
N GLY A 817 7.54 -22.34 3.55
CA GLY A 817 8.06 -21.97 4.88
C GLY A 817 9.49 -21.46 4.81
N GLU A 818 10.29 -21.73 5.84
CA GLU A 818 11.71 -21.37 5.89
C GLU A 818 12.51 -22.16 4.85
N LEU A 819 13.33 -21.51 4.02
CA LEU A 819 14.27 -22.14 3.07
C LEU A 819 15.69 -21.58 3.28
N LYS A 820 16.62 -22.43 3.73
CA LYS A 820 18.03 -22.05 3.91
C LYS A 820 18.77 -21.91 2.58
N PRO A 821 19.88 -21.17 2.52
CA PRO A 821 20.75 -21.14 1.34
C PRO A 821 21.11 -22.57 0.86
N GLY A 822 20.87 -22.84 -0.42
CA GLY A 822 21.06 -24.13 -1.08
C GLY A 822 19.96 -25.18 -0.82
N GLU A 823 19.03 -24.93 0.10
CA GLU A 823 17.90 -25.84 0.36
C GLU A 823 16.90 -25.78 -0.79
N THR A 824 16.33 -26.95 -1.13
CA THR A 824 15.28 -27.09 -2.13
C THR A 824 14.03 -27.68 -1.48
N LYS A 825 12.86 -27.10 -1.78
CA LYS A 825 11.56 -27.68 -1.42
C LYS A 825 10.65 -27.76 -2.64
N THR A 826 9.80 -28.77 -2.66
CA THR A 826 8.92 -29.05 -3.79
C THR A 826 7.48 -28.70 -3.44
N ALA A 827 6.82 -27.95 -4.31
CA ALA A 827 5.37 -27.77 -4.31
C ALA A 827 4.75 -28.66 -5.40
N ARG A 828 3.63 -29.33 -5.09
CA ARG A 828 2.89 -30.17 -6.04
C ARG A 828 1.55 -29.53 -6.35
N PHE A 829 1.41 -28.99 -7.55
CA PHE A 829 0.15 -28.42 -8.02
C PHE A 829 -0.62 -29.45 -8.84
N GLN A 830 -1.94 -29.48 -8.74
CA GLN A 830 -2.79 -30.32 -9.59
C GLN A 830 -3.55 -29.45 -10.60
N LEU A 831 -3.51 -29.86 -11.87
CA LEU A 831 -4.09 -29.15 -12.99
C LEU A 831 -4.92 -30.08 -13.85
N GLU A 832 -6.10 -29.64 -14.24
CA GLU A 832 -6.97 -30.31 -15.20
C GLU A 832 -7.02 -29.48 -16.49
N VAL A 833 -6.71 -30.13 -17.61
CA VAL A 833 -6.85 -29.55 -18.95
C VAL A 833 -8.10 -30.11 -19.59
N LYS A 834 -9.15 -29.31 -19.76
CA LYS A 834 -10.41 -29.79 -20.34
C LYS A 834 -10.25 -30.06 -21.84
N LYS A 835 -11.05 -31.01 -22.35
CA LYS A 835 -11.09 -31.37 -23.80
C LYS A 835 -11.36 -30.20 -24.74
N GLY A 836 -12.02 -29.14 -24.25
CA GLY A 836 -12.33 -27.94 -25.03
C GLY A 836 -11.15 -26.97 -25.26
N PHE A 837 -10.01 -27.20 -24.61
CA PHE A 837 -8.83 -26.36 -24.74
C PHE A 837 -8.23 -26.41 -26.15
N LYS A 838 -8.08 -25.25 -26.81
CA LYS A 838 -7.63 -25.15 -28.21
C LYS A 838 -6.15 -24.77 -28.37
N GLY A 839 -5.47 -24.33 -27.32
CA GLY A 839 -4.06 -23.96 -27.37
C GLY A 839 -3.13 -25.19 -27.45
N ASN A 840 -1.90 -24.98 -27.91
CA ASN A 840 -0.81 -25.98 -27.87
C ASN A 840 0.13 -25.76 -26.69
N THR A 841 0.06 -24.59 -26.07
CA THR A 841 0.61 -24.30 -24.75
C THR A 841 -0.49 -23.61 -23.95
N PHE A 842 -0.49 -23.75 -22.63
CA PHE A 842 -1.26 -22.86 -21.78
C PHE A 842 -0.33 -22.06 -20.86
N PRO A 843 -0.55 -20.73 -20.76
CA PRO A 843 0.23 -19.90 -19.87
C PRO A 843 -0.23 -20.06 -18.42
N LEU A 844 0.71 -20.32 -17.52
CA LEU A 844 0.57 -20.15 -16.09
C LEU A 844 1.41 -18.98 -15.61
N LYS A 845 0.90 -18.21 -14.65
CA LYS A 845 1.68 -17.18 -13.97
C LYS A 845 2.18 -17.76 -12.65
N LEU A 846 3.49 -17.96 -12.53
CA LEU A 846 4.17 -18.40 -11.32
C LEU A 846 4.63 -17.20 -10.48
N ALA A 847 4.52 -17.34 -9.17
CA ALA A 847 5.08 -16.47 -8.16
C ALA A 847 5.77 -17.31 -7.08
N ILE A 848 6.95 -16.88 -6.64
CA ILE A 848 7.65 -17.41 -5.46
C ILE A 848 7.99 -16.20 -4.59
N ILE A 849 7.52 -16.19 -3.35
CA ILE A 849 7.53 -14.98 -2.50
C ILE A 849 8.00 -15.36 -1.09
N ASP A 850 8.94 -14.60 -0.54
CA ASP A 850 9.22 -14.50 0.89
C ASP A 850 8.58 -13.22 1.43
N GLU A 851 7.51 -13.38 2.21
CA GLU A 851 6.77 -12.24 2.74
C GLU A 851 7.60 -11.39 3.71
N PRO A 852 8.40 -11.96 4.64
CA PRO A 852 9.11 -11.15 5.63
C PRO A 852 10.24 -10.27 5.10
N LEU A 853 10.92 -10.69 4.03
CA LEU A 853 12.00 -9.92 3.41
C LEU A 853 11.55 -9.15 2.17
N GLU A 854 10.28 -9.31 1.76
CA GLU A 854 9.68 -8.79 0.52
C GLU A 854 10.45 -9.22 -0.75
N GLU A 855 11.08 -10.40 -0.71
CA GLU A 855 11.80 -10.98 -1.85
C GLU A 855 10.86 -11.85 -2.68
N PHE A 856 10.89 -11.69 -4.01
CA PHE A 856 10.01 -12.45 -4.87
C PHE A 856 10.57 -12.65 -6.29
N VAL A 857 10.07 -13.70 -6.94
CA VAL A 857 10.30 -14.06 -8.33
C VAL A 857 8.95 -14.33 -8.99
N MET A 858 8.77 -13.82 -10.20
CA MET A 858 7.59 -14.05 -11.04
C MET A 858 8.04 -14.61 -12.38
N GLU A 859 7.26 -15.51 -12.98
CA GLU A 859 7.52 -16.01 -14.33
C GLU A 859 6.19 -16.39 -15.02
N LYS A 860 6.15 -16.26 -16.34
CA LYS A 860 5.10 -16.85 -17.17
C LYS A 860 5.57 -18.20 -17.70
N LEU A 861 5.00 -19.28 -17.18
CA LEU A 861 5.28 -20.64 -17.63
C LEU A 861 4.39 -21.01 -18.81
N GLU A 862 4.98 -21.44 -19.91
CA GLU A 862 4.24 -22.00 -21.06
C GLU A 862 4.27 -23.53 -20.98
N LEU A 863 3.20 -24.13 -20.46
CA LEU A 863 3.10 -25.59 -20.36
C LEU A 863 2.61 -26.18 -21.67
N PRO A 864 3.35 -27.11 -22.31
CA PRO A 864 2.94 -27.72 -23.56
C PRO A 864 1.74 -28.66 -23.34
N VAL A 865 0.80 -28.61 -24.28
CA VAL A 865 -0.37 -29.49 -24.35
C VAL A 865 -0.38 -30.21 -25.70
N THR A 866 -0.58 -31.52 -25.66
CA THR A 866 -0.55 -32.38 -26.84
C THR A 866 -1.92 -33.03 -27.08
N ASP A 867 -2.20 -33.37 -28.34
CA ASP A 867 -3.42 -34.10 -28.73
C ASP A 867 -3.37 -35.59 -28.39
N ALA A 868 -2.17 -36.17 -28.43
CA ALA A 868 -1.93 -37.58 -28.27
C ALA A 868 -0.63 -37.81 -27.51
N ALA A 869 -0.51 -39.00 -26.91
CA ALA A 869 0.69 -39.46 -26.24
C ALA A 869 1.93 -39.27 -27.12
N ILE A 870 2.99 -38.69 -26.56
CA ILE A 870 4.28 -38.55 -27.26
C ILE A 870 5.05 -39.86 -27.29
N ALA A 871 4.72 -40.80 -26.41
CA ALA A 871 5.33 -42.11 -26.32
C ALA A 871 4.39 -43.15 -25.71
N THR A 872 4.41 -44.37 -26.25
CA THR A 872 3.72 -45.51 -25.63
C THR A 872 4.60 -46.11 -24.53
N MET A 873 4.05 -46.26 -23.32
CA MET A 873 4.74 -46.89 -22.19
C MET A 873 4.45 -48.40 -22.16
N GLU A 874 5.49 -49.22 -22.36
CA GLU A 874 5.39 -50.67 -22.21
C GLU A 874 5.84 -51.08 -20.80
N PRO A 875 4.98 -51.70 -19.96
CA PRO A 875 5.35 -52.14 -18.63
C PRO A 875 6.56 -53.08 -18.66
N LYS A 876 7.60 -52.77 -17.90
CA LYS A 876 8.83 -53.56 -17.84
C LYS A 876 9.37 -53.61 -16.43
N LYS A 877 9.16 -54.73 -15.74
CA LYS A 877 9.71 -54.96 -14.40
C LYS A 877 11.12 -55.53 -14.51
N GLY A 878 12.13 -54.70 -14.28
CA GLY A 878 13.53 -55.10 -14.34
C GLY A 878 14.44 -54.10 -13.62
N LEU A 879 15.72 -54.43 -13.49
CA LEU A 879 16.72 -53.53 -12.92
C LEU A 879 17.62 -52.98 -14.02
N ILE A 880 17.88 -51.67 -13.99
CA ILE A 880 18.88 -51.02 -14.84
C ILE A 880 20.00 -50.45 -13.97
N ARG A 881 21.25 -50.60 -14.42
CA ARG A 881 22.41 -49.90 -13.88
C ARG A 881 22.63 -48.64 -14.71
N VAL A 882 22.58 -47.49 -14.05
CA VAL A 882 22.81 -46.18 -14.65
C VAL A 882 24.17 -45.67 -14.17
N GLY A 883 24.92 -45.05 -15.07
CA GLY A 883 26.25 -44.49 -14.78
C GLY A 883 26.24 -43.32 -13.78
N ASP A 884 27.42 -42.83 -13.44
CA ASP A 884 27.58 -41.60 -12.65
C ASP A 884 27.28 -40.35 -13.50
N LYS A 885 26.75 -39.28 -12.88
CA LYS A 885 26.45 -37.98 -13.50
C LYS A 885 25.50 -38.03 -14.71
N VAL A 886 24.61 -39.02 -14.73
CA VAL A 886 23.57 -39.16 -15.77
C VAL A 886 22.39 -38.24 -15.45
N ASP A 887 21.94 -37.50 -16.46
CA ASP A 887 20.76 -36.65 -16.37
C ASP A 887 19.48 -37.49 -16.48
N LEU A 888 18.50 -37.15 -15.65
CA LEU A 888 17.16 -37.74 -15.64
C LEU A 888 16.17 -36.73 -16.21
N TYR A 889 15.29 -37.17 -17.10
CA TYR A 889 14.39 -36.31 -17.87
C TYR A 889 12.95 -36.40 -17.40
N GLY A 890 12.19 -35.31 -17.51
CA GLY A 890 10.76 -35.29 -17.15
C GLY A 890 9.86 -36.01 -18.16
N ALA A 891 10.29 -36.11 -19.42
CA ALA A 891 9.57 -36.74 -20.53
C ALA A 891 10.54 -37.48 -21.48
N PRO A 892 10.11 -38.52 -22.21
CA PRO A 892 10.93 -39.30 -23.14
C PRO A 892 10.99 -38.64 -24.53
N ALA A 893 11.24 -37.33 -24.57
CA ALA A 893 11.28 -36.54 -25.79
C ALA A 893 12.70 -36.03 -26.12
N GLN A 894 12.98 -35.85 -27.40
CA GLN A 894 14.20 -35.19 -27.85
C GLN A 894 14.16 -33.72 -27.43
N GLY A 895 15.16 -33.27 -26.66
CA GLY A 895 15.18 -31.92 -26.09
C GLY A 895 14.45 -31.75 -24.75
N ALA A 896 13.93 -32.84 -24.16
CA ALA A 896 13.37 -32.80 -22.80
C ALA A 896 14.38 -32.25 -21.79
N ARG A 897 13.91 -31.41 -20.87
CA ARG A 897 14.74 -30.83 -19.81
C ARG A 897 15.08 -31.86 -18.74
N ALA A 898 16.29 -31.80 -18.21
CA ALA A 898 16.68 -32.61 -17.07
C ALA A 898 15.96 -32.10 -15.81
N VAL A 899 15.38 -33.01 -15.04
CA VAL A 899 14.70 -32.72 -13.77
C VAL A 899 15.58 -33.06 -12.57
N ALA A 900 16.50 -34.01 -12.74
CA ALA A 900 17.44 -34.43 -11.72
C ALA A 900 18.72 -34.99 -12.35
N LYS A 901 19.80 -35.05 -11.57
CA LYS A 901 21.08 -35.62 -11.98
C LYS A 901 21.56 -36.64 -10.96
N LEU A 902 21.90 -37.85 -11.40
CA LEU A 902 22.40 -38.90 -10.53
C LEU A 902 23.83 -38.60 -10.06
N SER A 903 24.07 -38.84 -8.78
CA SER A 903 25.37 -38.74 -8.12
C SER A 903 25.84 -40.14 -7.74
N GLY A 904 26.65 -40.74 -8.61
CA GLY A 904 27.16 -42.09 -8.51
C GLY A 904 26.40 -43.11 -9.36
N THR A 905 27.07 -44.22 -9.66
CA THR A 905 26.47 -45.36 -10.34
C THR A 905 25.35 -45.95 -9.48
N THR A 906 24.14 -46.03 -10.02
CA THR A 906 22.92 -46.39 -9.29
C THR A 906 22.20 -47.54 -9.99
N VAL A 907 21.62 -48.46 -9.23
CA VAL A 907 20.74 -49.51 -9.75
C VAL A 907 19.29 -49.13 -9.48
N LEU A 908 18.52 -48.91 -10.54
CA LEU A 908 17.13 -48.43 -10.47
C LEU A 908 16.14 -49.49 -10.98
N PRO A 909 14.95 -49.59 -10.37
CA PRO A 909 13.86 -50.34 -10.96
C PRO A 909 13.33 -49.59 -12.20
N ALA A 910 13.32 -50.27 -13.34
CA ALA A 910 12.53 -49.82 -14.48
C ALA A 910 11.06 -50.20 -14.22
N GLU A 911 10.16 -49.26 -14.45
CA GLU A 911 8.70 -49.46 -14.36
C GLU A 911 8.10 -49.69 -15.74
N ALA A 912 8.61 -48.95 -16.72
CA ALA A 912 8.23 -49.06 -18.12
C ALA A 912 9.43 -48.77 -19.04
N VAL A 913 9.30 -49.19 -20.29
CA VAL A 913 10.24 -48.87 -21.37
C VAL A 913 9.47 -48.23 -22.52
N THR A 914 10.13 -47.32 -23.21
CA THR A 914 9.66 -46.78 -24.49
C THR A 914 10.84 -46.62 -25.45
N LYS A 915 10.61 -46.14 -26.67
CA LYS A 915 11.63 -46.06 -27.72
C LYS A 915 12.80 -45.16 -27.30
N GLY A 916 13.86 -45.78 -26.78
CA GLY A 916 15.10 -45.11 -26.37
C GLY A 916 15.14 -44.61 -24.92
N TYR A 917 14.14 -44.91 -24.08
CA TYR A 917 14.11 -44.50 -22.67
C TYR A 917 13.56 -45.58 -21.73
N TYR A 918 14.04 -45.57 -20.49
CA TYR A 918 13.46 -46.29 -19.36
C TYR A 918 12.77 -45.30 -18.42
N ARG A 919 11.53 -45.59 -18.03
CA ARG A 919 10.85 -44.87 -16.95
C ARG A 919 11.21 -45.51 -15.62
N VAL A 920 11.67 -44.70 -14.68
CA VAL A 920 12.12 -45.12 -13.35
C VAL A 920 11.45 -44.29 -12.27
N GLU A 921 11.24 -44.87 -11.10
CA GLU A 921 10.86 -44.12 -9.90
C GLU A 921 12.09 -43.39 -9.37
N LEU A 922 12.00 -42.06 -9.23
CA LEU A 922 13.05 -41.22 -8.68
C LEU A 922 12.91 -41.11 -7.16
N GLU A 923 11.70 -40.83 -6.71
CA GLU A 923 11.29 -40.82 -5.32
C GLU A 923 9.79 -41.12 -5.27
N LYS A 924 9.25 -41.32 -4.07
CA LYS A 924 7.83 -41.64 -3.91
C LYS A 924 6.96 -40.59 -4.62
N ASP A 925 6.08 -41.04 -5.50
CA ASP A 925 5.16 -40.22 -6.31
C ASP A 925 5.89 -39.25 -7.28
N ARG A 926 7.10 -39.61 -7.74
CA ARG A 926 7.86 -38.87 -8.76
C ARG A 926 8.66 -39.83 -9.65
N PHE A 927 8.34 -39.87 -10.93
CA PHE A 927 9.10 -40.64 -11.92
C PHE A 927 10.10 -39.75 -12.68
N ALA A 928 11.03 -40.38 -13.40
CA ALA A 928 11.84 -39.73 -14.41
C ALA A 928 12.20 -40.73 -15.53
N PHE A 929 12.78 -40.22 -16.61
CA PHE A 929 13.23 -41.00 -17.75
C PHE A 929 14.75 -41.02 -17.87
N VAL A 930 15.32 -42.21 -18.06
CA VAL A 930 16.74 -42.44 -18.35
C VAL A 930 16.85 -42.84 -19.82
N ARG A 931 17.78 -42.24 -20.58
CA ARG A 931 18.02 -42.68 -21.96
C ARG A 931 18.58 -44.10 -21.96
N SER A 932 18.11 -44.95 -22.86
CA SER A 932 18.52 -46.36 -22.91
C SER A 932 20.02 -46.54 -23.17
N GLN A 933 20.68 -45.58 -23.82
CA GLN A 933 22.14 -45.58 -24.04
C GLN A 933 22.95 -45.39 -22.74
N ASP A 934 22.36 -44.75 -21.72
CA ASP A 934 23.01 -44.42 -20.45
C ASP A 934 22.73 -45.49 -19.37
N ALA A 935 22.01 -46.54 -19.73
CA ALA A 935 21.55 -47.60 -18.85
C ALA A 935 21.95 -49.00 -19.36
N LYS A 936 22.31 -49.90 -18.44
CA LYS A 936 22.57 -51.32 -18.72
C LYS A 936 21.64 -52.21 -17.91
N GLU A 937 20.89 -53.09 -18.56
CA GLU A 937 20.01 -54.04 -17.88
C GLU A 937 20.78 -55.03 -17.00
N LEU A 938 20.20 -55.38 -15.85
CA LEU A 938 20.71 -56.37 -14.92
C LEU A 938 19.73 -57.54 -14.79
N LYS A 939 20.25 -58.76 -14.86
CA LYS A 939 19.48 -60.00 -14.63
C LYS A 939 19.22 -60.27 -13.14
N THR A 940 20.12 -59.81 -12.26
CA THR A 940 20.08 -60.04 -10.81
C THR A 940 20.68 -58.85 -10.06
N GLY A 941 20.10 -58.46 -8.94
CA GLY A 941 20.59 -57.36 -8.10
C GLY A 941 19.54 -56.88 -7.10
N LYS A 942 19.88 -55.87 -6.29
CA LYS A 942 18.93 -55.11 -5.48
C LYS A 942 18.91 -53.67 -5.98
N ALA A 943 17.71 -53.08 -6.05
CA ALA A 943 17.58 -51.65 -6.28
C ALA A 943 18.26 -50.87 -5.16
N THR A 944 18.88 -49.76 -5.52
CA THR A 944 19.49 -48.81 -4.59
C THR A 944 18.69 -47.52 -4.62
N THR A 945 18.49 -46.88 -3.47
CA THR A 945 17.87 -45.55 -3.43
C THR A 945 18.71 -44.58 -4.27
N PRO A 946 18.13 -43.94 -5.31
CA PRO A 946 18.86 -42.97 -6.11
C PRO A 946 19.36 -41.83 -5.25
N LYS A 947 20.66 -41.54 -5.36
CA LYS A 947 21.22 -40.26 -4.92
C LYS A 947 21.13 -39.31 -6.10
N ALA A 948 20.00 -38.61 -6.21
CA ALA A 948 19.79 -37.64 -7.27
C ALA A 948 19.75 -36.22 -6.70
N THR A 949 20.39 -35.29 -7.39
CA THR A 949 20.30 -33.85 -7.10
C THR A 949 19.30 -33.26 -8.08
N LEU A 950 18.26 -32.58 -7.58
CA LEU A 950 17.31 -31.87 -8.44
C LEU A 950 18.03 -30.77 -9.20
N VAL A 951 17.76 -30.69 -10.50
CA VAL A 951 18.40 -29.68 -11.35
C VAL A 951 17.58 -28.39 -11.26
N THR A 952 18.23 -27.27 -11.02
CA THR A 952 17.65 -25.93 -11.16
C THR A 952 17.93 -25.41 -12.55
N ASN A 953 16.90 -25.28 -13.39
CA ASN A 953 17.05 -24.82 -14.77
C ASN A 953 16.67 -23.34 -14.95
N HIS A 954 16.01 -22.75 -13.96
CA HIS A 954 15.59 -21.37 -13.99
C HIS A 954 16.19 -20.65 -12.81
N ARG A 955 17.04 -19.66 -13.06
CA ARG A 955 17.69 -18.89 -12.02
C ARG A 955 17.68 -17.44 -12.45
N PRO A 956 17.18 -16.52 -11.60
CA PRO A 956 17.09 -15.13 -11.99
C PRO A 956 18.50 -14.52 -12.13
N PRO A 957 18.67 -13.47 -12.94
CA PRO A 957 19.97 -12.87 -13.21
C PRO A 957 20.75 -12.53 -11.94
N ASP A 958 22.04 -12.85 -11.89
CA ASP A 958 22.88 -12.52 -10.73
C ASP A 958 23.41 -11.09 -10.87
N ILE A 959 23.05 -10.20 -9.93
CA ILE A 959 23.51 -8.81 -9.90
C ILE A 959 24.61 -8.68 -8.84
N ARG A 960 25.85 -8.44 -9.29
CA ARG A 960 26.99 -8.15 -8.41
C ARG A 960 27.40 -6.70 -8.57
N LEU A 961 27.33 -5.94 -7.49
CA LEU A 961 27.71 -4.54 -7.46
C LEU A 961 29.10 -4.39 -6.84
N ASP A 962 29.84 -3.36 -7.25
CA ASP A 962 31.17 -3.05 -6.68
C ASP A 962 31.09 -2.39 -5.29
N VAL A 963 29.86 -2.27 -4.75
CA VAL A 963 29.56 -1.80 -3.41
C VAL A 963 29.05 -2.95 -2.55
N ASP A 964 29.47 -2.99 -1.29
CA ASP A 964 29.03 -4.01 -0.33
C ASP A 964 27.98 -3.46 0.64
N PRO A 965 26.69 -3.75 0.44
CA PRO A 965 25.64 -3.32 1.37
C PRO A 965 25.70 -4.04 2.73
N ALA A 966 26.43 -5.15 2.88
CA ALA A 966 26.68 -5.77 4.19
C ALA A 966 27.64 -4.95 5.06
N ALA A 967 28.37 -4.00 4.47
CA ALA A 967 29.18 -3.03 5.21
C ALA A 967 28.33 -1.98 5.95
N GLY A 968 27.07 -1.80 5.55
CA GLY A 968 26.12 -0.82 6.09
C GLY A 968 25.71 0.24 5.07
N GLY A 969 25.07 1.30 5.53
CA GLY A 969 24.61 2.37 4.65
C GLY A 969 25.75 3.12 3.96
N MET A 970 25.59 3.36 2.67
CA MET A 970 26.57 4.08 1.84
C MET A 970 26.45 5.59 2.02
N VAL A 971 27.59 6.29 1.96
CA VAL A 971 27.67 7.75 2.08
C VAL A 971 28.47 8.33 0.91
N ALA A 972 27.90 9.34 0.28
CA ALA A 972 28.55 10.18 -0.72
C ALA A 972 28.83 11.57 -0.13
N ASN A 973 30.05 12.06 -0.35
CA ASN A 973 30.45 13.42 0.04
C ASN A 973 30.23 14.43 -1.10
N GLY A 974 30.04 13.96 -2.34
CA GLY A 974 29.77 14.77 -3.53
C GLY A 974 28.30 14.80 -3.90
N ASP A 975 27.96 15.64 -4.88
CA ASP A 975 26.65 15.73 -5.53
C ASP A 975 26.41 14.63 -6.56
N LYS A 976 27.43 13.83 -6.88
CA LYS A 976 27.36 12.69 -7.79
C LYS A 976 27.89 11.41 -7.18
N PHE A 977 27.43 10.28 -7.72
CA PHE A 977 27.89 8.95 -7.34
C PHE A 977 27.97 8.05 -8.56
N THR A 978 29.05 7.26 -8.63
CA THR A 978 29.25 6.26 -9.67
C THR A 978 28.93 4.87 -9.13
N LEU A 979 27.95 4.21 -9.74
CA LEU A 979 27.61 2.83 -9.46
C LEU A 979 28.06 1.94 -10.61
N SER A 980 28.84 0.91 -10.29
CA SER A 980 29.28 -0.11 -11.23
C SER A 980 29.01 -1.52 -10.72
N GLY A 981 28.94 -2.45 -11.66
CA GLY A 981 28.70 -3.86 -11.36
C GLY A 981 28.72 -4.74 -12.60
N VAL A 982 28.57 -6.03 -12.34
CA VAL A 982 28.48 -7.09 -13.34
C VAL A 982 27.19 -7.87 -13.12
N VAL A 983 26.41 -8.02 -14.19
CA VAL A 983 25.23 -8.86 -14.23
C VAL A 983 25.54 -10.08 -15.07
N THR A 984 25.18 -11.27 -14.58
CA THR A 984 25.36 -12.53 -15.33
C THR A 984 24.10 -13.37 -15.31
N ASP A 985 23.76 -13.96 -16.45
CA ASP A 985 22.68 -14.91 -16.59
C ASP A 985 23.09 -16.08 -17.50
N PRO A 986 22.97 -17.34 -17.08
CA PRO A 986 23.37 -18.50 -17.89
C PRO A 986 22.47 -18.74 -19.13
N HIS A 987 21.23 -18.27 -19.12
CA HIS A 987 20.22 -18.44 -20.18
C HIS A 987 20.14 -17.24 -21.11
N GLY A 988 20.67 -16.10 -20.68
CA GLY A 988 20.83 -14.89 -21.48
C GLY A 988 20.27 -13.68 -20.76
N LEU A 989 20.78 -12.50 -21.09
CA LEU A 989 20.24 -11.25 -20.56
C LEU A 989 19.38 -10.58 -21.63
N LEU A 990 18.27 -10.01 -21.19
CA LEU A 990 17.46 -9.11 -21.98
C LEU A 990 17.98 -7.67 -21.87
N ASP A 991 18.08 -7.15 -20.63
CA ASP A 991 18.60 -5.82 -20.34
C ASP A 991 18.91 -5.60 -18.86
N VAL A 992 19.60 -4.47 -18.60
CA VAL A 992 19.85 -3.93 -17.26
C VAL A 992 19.50 -2.45 -17.24
N TYR A 993 18.82 -2.01 -16.19
CA TYR A 993 18.56 -0.59 -15.95
C TYR A 993 18.70 -0.20 -14.48
N VAL A 994 19.00 1.08 -14.24
CA VAL A 994 19.19 1.66 -12.89
C VAL A 994 18.23 2.83 -12.71
N LEU A 995 17.50 2.80 -11.61
CA LEU A 995 16.61 3.88 -11.16
C LEU A 995 17.21 4.56 -9.93
N VAL A 996 17.16 5.88 -9.86
CA VAL A 996 17.57 6.70 -8.71
C VAL A 996 16.39 7.60 -8.36
N ASN A 997 15.82 7.43 -7.16
CA ASN A 997 14.59 8.12 -6.73
C ASN A 997 13.48 8.08 -7.80
N ASP A 998 13.26 6.88 -8.35
CA ASP A 998 12.28 6.57 -9.41
C ASP A 998 12.58 7.17 -10.80
N GLN A 999 13.74 7.80 -11.01
CA GLN A 999 14.20 8.27 -12.33
C GLN A 999 15.22 7.30 -12.92
N LYS A 1000 15.06 6.91 -14.20
CA LYS A 1000 15.97 5.94 -14.82
C LYS A 1000 17.22 6.67 -15.31
N VAL A 1001 18.35 6.33 -14.73
CA VAL A 1001 19.66 6.96 -15.01
C VAL A 1001 20.55 6.09 -15.89
N TYR A 1002 20.14 4.84 -16.14
CA TYR A 1002 20.87 3.90 -16.97
C TYR A 1002 19.92 2.88 -17.59
N PHE A 1003 20.14 2.55 -18.86
CA PHE A 1003 19.50 1.44 -19.55
C PHE A 1003 20.47 0.87 -20.59
N LYS A 1004 20.57 -0.46 -20.65
CA LYS A 1004 21.31 -1.15 -21.70
C LYS A 1004 20.66 -2.50 -22.03
N GLY A 1005 20.22 -2.63 -23.27
CA GLY A 1005 19.81 -3.91 -23.86
C GLY A 1005 21.00 -4.80 -24.19
N VAL A 1006 20.79 -6.10 -24.13
CA VAL A 1006 21.77 -7.11 -24.53
C VAL A 1006 21.32 -7.72 -25.85
N ASP A 1007 22.24 -7.78 -26.83
CA ASP A 1007 21.98 -8.48 -28.09
C ASP A 1007 22.17 -9.99 -27.85
N PRO A 1008 21.12 -10.82 -27.99
CA PRO A 1008 21.23 -12.27 -27.80
C PRO A 1008 22.17 -12.93 -28.83
N LYS A 1009 22.51 -12.25 -29.94
CA LYS A 1009 23.48 -12.71 -30.95
C LYS A 1009 24.85 -12.05 -30.80
N GLY A 1010 25.05 -11.23 -29.77
CA GLY A 1010 26.28 -10.51 -29.50
C GLY A 1010 27.40 -11.42 -28.96
N ALA A 1011 28.57 -10.82 -28.69
CA ALA A 1011 29.74 -11.56 -28.18
C ALA A 1011 29.60 -12.00 -26.70
N GLU A 1012 28.84 -11.27 -25.89
CA GLU A 1012 28.62 -11.55 -24.46
C GLU A 1012 27.11 -11.54 -24.10
N PRO A 1013 26.29 -12.47 -24.64
CA PRO A 1013 24.83 -12.46 -24.42
C PRO A 1013 24.41 -12.78 -22.98
N ASN A 1014 25.35 -13.32 -22.19
CA ASN A 1014 25.12 -13.85 -20.84
C ASN A 1014 25.74 -12.96 -19.74
N THR A 1015 26.38 -11.85 -20.11
CA THR A 1015 27.11 -11.00 -19.15
C THR A 1015 27.03 -9.54 -19.58
N LEU A 1016 26.69 -8.67 -18.65
CA LEU A 1016 26.69 -7.22 -18.86
C LEU A 1016 27.45 -6.53 -17.72
N LYS A 1017 28.51 -5.83 -18.08
CA LYS A 1017 29.19 -4.88 -17.19
C LYS A 1017 28.58 -3.50 -17.39
N PHE A 1018 28.28 -2.81 -16.29
CA PHE A 1018 27.80 -1.44 -16.32
C PHE A 1018 28.58 -0.56 -15.34
N SER A 1019 28.63 0.72 -15.68
CA SER A 1019 29.08 1.80 -14.83
C SER A 1019 28.27 3.04 -15.21
N THR A 1020 27.63 3.67 -14.23
CA THR A 1020 26.82 4.87 -14.45
C THR A 1020 27.07 5.87 -13.33
N GLU A 1021 27.23 7.15 -13.70
CA GLU A 1021 27.33 8.28 -12.77
C GLU A 1021 25.99 9.02 -12.78
N PHE A 1022 25.47 9.35 -11.60
CA PHE A 1022 24.22 10.09 -11.46
C PHE A 1022 24.28 11.09 -10.31
N ALA A 1023 23.44 12.11 -10.39
CA ALA A 1023 23.31 13.13 -9.36
C ALA A 1023 22.53 12.61 -8.14
N LEU A 1024 22.88 13.12 -6.97
CA LEU A 1024 22.26 12.82 -5.68
C LEU A 1024 21.60 14.06 -5.10
N LYS A 1025 20.36 13.91 -4.64
CA LYS A 1025 19.71 14.87 -3.76
C LYS A 1025 20.37 14.82 -2.38
N GLU A 1026 20.33 15.92 -1.64
CA GLU A 1026 20.78 15.92 -0.25
C GLU A 1026 19.97 14.90 0.57
N GLY A 1027 20.62 14.19 1.49
CA GLY A 1027 20.00 13.12 2.26
C GLY A 1027 19.99 11.78 1.53
N ASN A 1028 18.99 10.95 1.81
CA ASN A 1028 18.97 9.56 1.34
C ASN A 1028 18.37 9.43 -0.06
N ASN A 1029 19.11 8.81 -0.97
CA ASN A 1029 18.71 8.51 -2.34
C ASN A 1029 18.50 7.01 -2.48
N ASN A 1030 17.36 6.60 -3.03
CA ASN A 1030 17.06 5.19 -3.26
C ASN A 1030 17.53 4.81 -4.66
N VAL A 1031 18.32 3.75 -4.77
CA VAL A 1031 18.82 3.24 -6.05
C VAL A 1031 18.31 1.82 -6.24
N LEU A 1032 17.70 1.54 -7.39
CA LEU A 1032 17.19 0.22 -7.76
C LEU A 1032 17.86 -0.22 -9.06
N VAL A 1033 18.59 -1.33 -9.01
CA VAL A 1033 19.15 -2.01 -10.19
C VAL A 1033 18.22 -3.16 -10.55
N VAL A 1034 17.80 -3.23 -11.81
CA VAL A 1034 16.98 -4.32 -12.33
C VAL A 1034 17.72 -4.99 -13.48
N ALA A 1035 17.81 -6.31 -13.43
CA ALA A 1035 18.34 -7.13 -14.49
C ALA A 1035 17.27 -8.12 -14.94
N ARG A 1036 17.06 -8.22 -16.25
CA ARG A 1036 15.98 -9.01 -16.83
C ARG A 1036 16.53 -10.07 -17.75
N GLU A 1037 16.02 -11.29 -17.62
CA GLU A 1037 16.20 -12.37 -18.61
C GLU A 1037 15.11 -12.28 -19.68
N ASP A 1038 13.89 -11.93 -19.28
CA ASP A 1038 12.77 -11.62 -20.16
C ASP A 1038 11.86 -10.51 -19.58
N ASN A 1039 10.65 -10.34 -20.12
CA ASN A 1039 9.74 -9.28 -19.64
C ASN A 1039 9.20 -9.53 -18.22
N ASP A 1040 9.13 -10.79 -17.79
CA ASP A 1040 8.46 -11.25 -16.57
C ASP A 1040 9.48 -11.72 -15.52
N PHE A 1041 10.61 -12.26 -15.95
CA PHE A 1041 11.66 -12.85 -15.13
C PHE A 1041 12.84 -11.89 -14.94
N ALA A 1042 13.00 -11.43 -13.70
CA ALA A 1042 13.93 -10.36 -13.35
C ALA A 1042 14.47 -10.48 -11.92
N SER A 1043 15.72 -10.06 -11.75
CA SER A 1043 16.34 -9.78 -10.45
C SER A 1043 16.33 -8.29 -10.14
N ARG A 1044 16.28 -7.97 -8.85
CA ARG A 1044 16.26 -6.59 -8.35
C ARG A 1044 17.27 -6.43 -7.23
N ARG A 1045 17.98 -5.30 -7.20
CA ARG A 1045 18.83 -4.92 -6.07
C ARG A 1045 18.58 -3.48 -5.67
N THR A 1046 18.14 -3.29 -4.44
CA THR A 1046 17.89 -1.96 -3.85
C THR A 1046 19.05 -1.53 -2.96
N LEU A 1047 19.40 -0.26 -3.04
CA LEU A 1047 20.43 0.39 -2.25
C LEU A 1047 19.94 1.75 -1.75
N VAL A 1048 20.50 2.21 -0.63
CA VAL A 1048 20.32 3.59 -0.16
C VAL A 1048 21.68 4.27 -0.07
N ILE A 1049 21.80 5.41 -0.74
CA ILE A 1049 23.01 6.22 -0.76
C ILE A 1049 22.70 7.57 -0.11
N ARG A 1050 23.35 7.86 1.02
CA ARG A 1050 23.21 9.14 1.73
C ARG A 1050 24.19 10.16 1.16
N ARG A 1051 23.68 11.28 0.64
CA ARG A 1051 24.50 12.47 0.38
C ARG A 1051 24.55 13.34 1.63
N ARG A 1052 25.75 13.63 2.13
CA ARG A 1052 25.93 14.56 3.26
C ARG A 1052 25.66 16.00 2.84
N PRO A 1053 25.16 16.86 3.75
CA PRO A 1053 25.12 18.29 3.53
C PRO A 1053 26.52 18.84 3.24
N ALA A 1054 26.61 19.84 2.37
CA ALA A 1054 27.89 20.39 1.89
C ALA A 1054 28.80 20.87 3.04
N GLU A 1055 28.22 21.49 4.07
CA GLU A 1055 28.94 21.99 5.24
C GLU A 1055 29.61 20.87 6.06
N VAL A 1056 28.95 19.71 6.16
CA VAL A 1056 29.47 18.54 6.88
C VAL A 1056 30.56 17.85 6.04
N ALA A 1057 30.34 17.73 4.73
CA ALA A 1057 31.33 17.18 3.81
C ALA A 1057 32.64 17.99 3.82
N GLN A 1058 32.56 19.33 3.83
CA GLN A 1058 33.73 20.22 3.89
C GLN A 1058 34.52 20.10 5.20
N LYS A 1059 33.84 19.96 6.35
CA LYS A 1059 34.50 19.75 7.65
C LYS A 1059 35.24 18.42 7.74
N MET A 1060 34.72 17.36 7.11
CA MET A 1060 35.37 16.04 7.09
C MET A 1060 36.48 15.93 6.04
N ALA A 1061 36.44 16.74 4.98
CA ALA A 1061 37.50 16.80 3.97
C ALA A 1061 38.74 17.61 4.43
N SER A 1062 38.64 18.33 5.55
CA SER A 1062 39.77 19.05 6.15
C SER A 1062 40.59 18.09 7.03
N PRO A 1063 41.86 17.79 6.71
CA PRO A 1063 42.68 16.92 7.56
C PRO A 1063 42.83 17.53 8.95
N ALA A 1064 42.73 16.70 9.99
CA ALA A 1064 43.13 17.07 11.35
C ALA A 1064 44.52 17.71 11.32
N GLY A 1065 44.63 18.92 11.88
CA GLY A 1065 45.72 19.85 11.61
C GLY A 1065 47.13 19.28 11.74
N SER A 1066 47.96 19.58 10.75
CA SER A 1066 49.39 19.77 10.99
C SER A 1066 49.55 20.89 12.02
N PRO A 1067 50.35 20.70 13.10
CA PRO A 1067 50.56 21.74 14.08
C PRO A 1067 51.22 22.95 13.41
N ALA A 1068 50.58 24.11 13.52
CA ALA A 1068 51.13 25.37 13.05
C ALA A 1068 52.46 25.65 13.77
N ASN A 1069 53.56 25.60 13.03
CA ASN A 1069 54.84 26.17 13.46
C ASN A 1069 54.64 27.67 13.69
N LYS A 1070 54.82 28.12 14.93
CA LYS A 1070 55.01 29.55 15.24
C LYS A 1070 56.38 29.98 14.69
N PRO A 1071 56.50 31.10 13.97
CA PRO A 1071 57.79 31.77 13.81
C PRO A 1071 58.16 32.50 15.11
N GLN A 1072 59.44 32.48 15.44
CA GLN A 1072 60.05 33.27 16.53
C GLN A 1072 59.97 34.77 16.27
#